data_AF-A0A1F1FFE0-F1
#
_entry.id   AF-A0A1F1FFE0-F1
#
_cell.length_a   1.000
_cell.length_b   1.000
_cell.length_c   1.000
_cell.angle_alpha   90.00
_cell.angle_beta   90.00
_cell.angle_gamma   90.00
#
_symmetry.space_group_name_H-M   'P 1'
#
loop_
_entity.id
_entity.type
_entity.pdbx_description
1 polymer ?
#
loop_
_entity_poly.entity_id
_entity_poly.type
_entity_poly.pdbx_seq_one_letter_code
_entity_poly.pdbx_strand_id
1 'polypeptide(L)'
;MTDRHSDQSQNTESPAPAGSAESAEAAESAGSAESAEATEAAETAGSVGASDSSVPDPPRRILTMLRALRALRLGWLLAVGSMAVLFLVYQSGLGDLGHAMKAVGGFVGGLAALIWIAGYFKWRETARFALKSYPASPRALIRKTVLFQPLCFLVFSGGFAIVLLRLWHAQLRSTSVSIDQLLTLAVGALGLGLLAATDLLVRATRATYFPPPQKQNLRARLGGLRRIRLPRPSWRTVLCAVVLIVVPPLALGAAATVPHLIASRVTPSTAASMDTSALPALPRSFASTAAWSQDIHGMMDVVAGAAGPVVLSSDGVVGLNPADGSTRWTYSRKHARFIRCYSSPDRRHLAVTLDSTDGEEPEGMSIESLVVVLDTVTGRVTYEGFMQGDVLQLTDSVLLNGATGYSLTDGSRLWSIDKEDVSVSPDTWPYSGTAGHSTFLLGGVPRSPEGQPDRHGPHVAYTLMADTSPVTRRESAPLVSNGQGEPVISGGWVAAFTQTPTPIDFQTSPTGWAAQAVNLDAMAGVAGADTSTYDLGLTSGTNSAASRATGTLTTLPRRAQGDSVLDAPQSPKDFEGNTAVAAIFDPQTRTVSHSAQEAGILSYAGLTRAESGGGGVLSVSSGERTPTTVDVPAGSTYYAPGTRHVWTIEDPSPSSNPLLTTLSTPGTTLVIMATGPDKGSHSFRIFGISGASS
;
A
#
# COMPACT_ATOMS: atom_id res chain seq x y z
N MET A 1 14.25 -25.07 -64.94
CA MET A 1 13.34 -26.21 -64.73
C MET A 1 12.85 -26.13 -63.30
N THR A 2 11.57 -25.90 -63.00
CA THR A 2 10.43 -25.57 -63.89
C THR A 2 9.40 -24.78 -63.10
N ASP A 3 9.01 -23.61 -63.60
CA ASP A 3 7.80 -22.90 -63.16
C ASP A 3 6.53 -23.60 -63.65
N ARG A 4 5.47 -23.56 -62.83
CA ARG A 4 4.03 -23.62 -63.18
C ARG A 4 3.24 -23.12 -61.95
N HIS A 5 2.31 -22.16 -62.06
CA HIS A 5 0.91 -22.31 -62.54
C HIS A 5 0.18 -23.44 -61.77
N SER A 6 -0.98 -23.24 -61.15
CA SER A 6 -2.16 -22.53 -61.69
C SER A 6 -2.75 -21.49 -60.73
N ASP A 7 -3.41 -20.40 -61.15
CA ASP A 7 -4.38 -20.10 -62.25
C ASP A 7 -5.87 -20.35 -61.93
N GLN A 8 -6.66 -19.34 -62.33
CA GLN A 8 -8.10 -19.32 -62.59
C GLN A 8 -9.11 -19.62 -61.45
N SER A 9 -10.36 -19.15 -61.47
CA SER A 9 -10.99 -17.83 -61.74
C SER A 9 -12.46 -18.03 -62.13
N GLN A 10 -13.31 -17.02 -61.86
CA GLN A 10 -14.66 -16.83 -62.45
C GLN A 10 -15.73 -17.86 -61.98
N ASN A 11 -16.95 -17.44 -61.64
CA ASN A 11 -18.06 -16.95 -62.51
C ASN A 11 -18.45 -18.02 -63.55
N THR A 12 -19.72 -18.31 -63.82
CA THR A 12 -21.00 -17.67 -63.44
C THR A 12 -22.12 -18.67 -63.75
N GLU A 13 -23.28 -18.58 -63.09
CA GLU A 13 -24.53 -18.71 -63.86
C GLU A 13 -25.72 -17.95 -63.26
N SER A 14 -26.63 -17.59 -64.15
CA SER A 14 -27.85 -16.81 -63.98
C SER A 14 -29.05 -17.73 -64.38
N PRO A 15 -30.31 -17.28 -64.63
CA PRO A 15 -30.84 -15.92 -64.77
C PRO A 15 -32.13 -15.62 -63.97
N ALA A 16 -32.66 -14.43 -64.20
CA ALA A 16 -34.04 -14.00 -63.91
C ALA A 16 -34.99 -14.49 -65.05
N PRO A 17 -36.17 -13.90 -65.43
CA PRO A 17 -36.75 -12.61 -65.04
C PRO A 17 -38.31 -12.54 -64.88
N ALA A 18 -38.78 -11.29 -64.76
CA ALA A 18 -40.10 -10.73 -65.12
C ALA A 18 -41.26 -10.81 -64.09
N GLY A 19 -41.93 -9.68 -63.80
CA GLY A 19 -41.60 -8.29 -64.15
C GLY A 19 -42.70 -7.24 -63.88
N SER A 20 -42.32 -5.95 -63.93
CA SER A 20 -43.17 -4.76 -64.21
C SER A 20 -44.32 -4.43 -63.21
N ALA A 21 -44.85 -3.22 -62.99
CA ALA A 21 -44.63 -1.81 -63.42
C ALA A 21 -45.56 -0.90 -62.53
N GLU A 22 -45.51 0.44 -62.47
CA GLU A 22 -44.49 1.49 -62.75
C GLU A 22 -45.02 2.90 -62.32
N SER A 23 -44.15 3.77 -61.77
CA SER A 23 -44.26 5.26 -61.65
C SER A 23 -45.42 5.98 -60.91
N ALA A 24 -45.11 7.25 -60.54
CA ALA A 24 -45.98 8.44 -60.43
C ALA A 24 -46.78 8.79 -59.13
N GLU A 25 -46.21 9.72 -58.36
CA GLU A 25 -46.74 11.02 -57.88
C GLU A 25 -48.23 11.27 -57.50
N ALA A 26 -48.41 11.62 -56.21
CA ALA A 26 -48.99 12.89 -55.69
C ALA A 26 -50.49 13.31 -55.83
N ALA A 27 -50.84 14.28 -54.95
CA ALA A 27 -51.99 15.23 -54.95
C ALA A 27 -53.40 14.83 -54.40
N GLU A 28 -53.69 15.39 -53.22
CA GLU A 28 -54.87 16.23 -52.86
C GLU A 28 -56.36 15.85 -53.13
N SER A 29 -57.10 15.71 -52.01
CA SER A 29 -58.26 16.55 -51.60
C SER A 29 -59.75 16.21 -51.94
N ALA A 30 -60.58 16.38 -50.89
CA ALA A 30 -62.01 16.80 -50.86
C ALA A 30 -63.17 15.85 -51.26
N GLY A 31 -64.38 16.19 -50.76
CA GLY A 31 -65.66 15.46 -50.90
C GLY A 31 -65.98 14.58 -49.68
N SER A 32 -66.87 14.89 -48.73
CA SER A 32 -67.92 15.93 -48.55
C SER A 32 -69.24 15.74 -49.31
N ALA A 33 -70.20 15.02 -48.69
CA ALA A 33 -71.67 15.20 -48.76
C ALA A 33 -72.40 14.10 -47.93
N GLU A 34 -73.68 14.19 -47.55
CA GLU A 34 -74.42 15.26 -46.84
C GLU A 34 -75.80 14.72 -46.37
N SER A 35 -76.37 15.25 -45.27
CA SER A 35 -77.83 15.28 -44.97
C SER A 35 -78.59 13.91 -44.87
N ALA A 36 -79.85 13.76 -44.45
CA ALA A 36 -80.85 14.47 -43.60
C ALA A 36 -82.03 13.45 -43.39
N GLU A 37 -83.03 13.49 -42.50
CA GLU A 37 -83.46 14.23 -41.28
C GLU A 37 -84.69 13.44 -40.72
N ALA A 38 -85.45 13.72 -39.64
CA ALA A 38 -85.41 14.56 -38.42
C ALA A 38 -86.59 14.09 -37.52
N THR A 39 -86.69 14.51 -36.24
CA THR A 39 -87.99 14.85 -35.58
C THR A 39 -87.85 15.50 -34.19
N GLU A 40 -88.83 16.37 -33.89
CA GLU A 40 -89.07 17.15 -32.67
C GLU A 40 -89.84 16.35 -31.57
N ALA A 41 -90.20 16.86 -30.38
CA ALA A 41 -89.59 17.78 -29.39
C ALA A 41 -90.53 17.83 -28.15
N ALA A 42 -90.03 18.19 -26.96
CA ALA A 42 -90.85 18.60 -25.80
C ALA A 42 -90.03 19.31 -24.71
N GLU A 43 -90.53 20.41 -24.15
CA GLU A 43 -89.98 21.07 -22.96
C GLU A 43 -90.78 20.73 -21.68
N THR A 44 -90.17 20.81 -20.49
CA THR A 44 -90.66 21.67 -19.39
C THR A 44 -89.76 21.72 -18.13
N ALA A 45 -89.67 22.92 -17.55
CA ALA A 45 -89.56 23.23 -16.12
C ALA A 45 -88.53 22.51 -15.20
N GLY A 46 -87.32 23.08 -15.12
CA GLY A 46 -86.87 23.84 -13.94
C GLY A 46 -86.76 23.19 -12.55
N SER A 47 -85.53 23.13 -12.01
CA SER A 47 -85.27 23.16 -10.56
C SER A 47 -83.91 23.81 -10.25
N VAL A 48 -83.85 24.68 -9.23
CA VAL A 48 -82.61 25.33 -8.77
C VAL A 48 -82.09 24.60 -7.53
N GLY A 49 -80.95 23.92 -7.67
CA GLY A 49 -80.24 23.26 -6.57
C GLY A 49 -78.84 23.85 -6.41
N ALA A 50 -78.49 24.31 -5.21
CA ALA A 50 -77.24 25.02 -4.96
C ALA A 50 -76.05 24.07 -4.66
N SER A 51 -74.88 24.46 -5.18
CA SER A 51 -73.54 24.21 -4.62
C SER A 51 -73.21 22.85 -3.98
N ASP A 52 -72.35 22.08 -4.63
CA ASP A 52 -71.14 21.61 -3.94
C ASP A 52 -69.94 21.54 -4.90
N SER A 53 -68.90 22.32 -4.61
CA SER A 53 -67.69 22.42 -5.46
C SER A 53 -66.66 21.37 -5.06
N SER A 54 -67.05 20.09 -5.17
CA SER A 54 -66.23 18.94 -4.78
C SER A 54 -64.88 18.95 -5.51
N VAL A 55 -63.81 19.24 -4.77
CA VAL A 55 -62.43 19.18 -5.27
C VAL A 55 -62.14 17.76 -5.76
N PRO A 56 -61.65 17.56 -7.00
CA PRO A 56 -61.35 16.21 -7.51
C PRO A 56 -60.32 15.50 -6.63
N ASP A 57 -60.70 14.31 -6.16
CA ASP A 57 -59.84 13.46 -5.33
C ASP A 57 -58.53 13.14 -6.10
N PRO A 58 -57.34 13.35 -5.52
CA PRO A 58 -56.08 13.23 -6.25
C PRO A 58 -55.92 11.79 -6.76
N PRO A 59 -55.79 11.56 -8.09
CA PRO A 59 -55.93 10.23 -8.68
C PRO A 59 -54.93 9.25 -8.06
N ARG A 60 -55.39 8.01 -7.81
CA ARG A 60 -54.67 6.99 -7.03
C ARG A 60 -53.19 6.81 -7.42
N ARG A 61 -52.87 6.98 -8.71
CA ARG A 61 -51.52 6.97 -9.29
C ARG A 61 -50.54 7.98 -8.65
N ILE A 62 -51.04 9.17 -8.26
CA ILE A 62 -50.26 10.22 -7.60
C ILE A 62 -50.00 9.86 -6.14
N LEU A 63 -51.00 9.28 -5.45
CA LEU A 63 -50.83 8.80 -4.07
C LEU A 63 -49.84 7.62 -3.99
N THR A 64 -49.83 6.72 -4.99
CA THR A 64 -48.78 5.68 -5.10
C THR A 64 -47.41 6.26 -5.43
N MET A 65 -47.33 7.24 -6.34
CA MET A 65 -46.07 7.92 -6.68
C MET A 65 -45.47 8.66 -5.47
N LEU A 66 -46.29 9.38 -4.70
CA LEU A 66 -45.84 10.09 -3.49
C LEU A 66 -45.39 9.12 -2.38
N ARG A 67 -45.99 7.93 -2.28
CA ARG A 67 -45.53 6.87 -1.37
C ARG A 67 -44.20 6.27 -1.83
N ALA A 68 -44.05 5.97 -3.13
CA ALA A 68 -42.81 5.46 -3.70
C ALA A 68 -41.64 6.46 -3.53
N LEU A 69 -41.86 7.75 -3.84
CA LEU A 69 -40.85 8.79 -3.64
C LEU A 69 -40.45 8.97 -2.17
N ARG A 70 -41.37 8.77 -1.21
CA ARG A 70 -41.05 8.80 0.23
C ARG A 70 -40.25 7.58 0.68
N ALA A 71 -40.60 6.38 0.19
CA ALA A 71 -39.83 5.16 0.45
C ALA A 71 -38.40 5.28 -0.12
N LEU A 72 -38.29 5.73 -1.38
CA LEU A 72 -37.01 5.97 -2.04
C LEU A 72 -36.17 7.04 -1.33
N ARG A 73 -36.77 8.15 -0.87
CA ARG A 73 -36.08 9.15 -0.03
C ARG A 73 -35.55 8.53 1.27
N LEU A 74 -36.30 7.63 1.92
CA LEU A 74 -35.84 6.95 3.12
C LEU A 74 -34.66 6.01 2.82
N GLY A 75 -34.71 5.29 1.69
CA GLY A 75 -33.58 4.51 1.19
C GLY A 75 -32.34 5.36 0.94
N TRP A 76 -32.47 6.53 0.30
CA TRP A 76 -31.35 7.46 0.11
C TRP A 76 -30.80 8.04 1.42
N LEU A 77 -31.66 8.33 2.41
CA LEU A 77 -31.22 8.78 3.74
C LEU A 77 -30.40 7.70 4.44
N LEU A 78 -30.85 6.43 4.40
CA LEU A 78 -30.09 5.31 4.93
C LEU A 78 -28.77 5.12 4.18
N ALA A 79 -28.80 5.17 2.85
CA ALA A 79 -27.61 4.96 2.02
C ALA A 79 -26.52 6.03 2.27
N VAL A 80 -26.89 7.31 2.37
CA VAL A 80 -25.97 8.40 2.73
C VAL A 80 -25.45 8.23 4.17
N GLY A 81 -26.31 7.80 5.11
CA GLY A 81 -25.88 7.48 6.47
C GLY A 81 -24.86 6.34 6.52
N SER A 82 -25.08 5.26 5.76
CA SER A 82 -24.13 4.15 5.62
C SER A 82 -22.80 4.60 5.02
N MET A 83 -22.82 5.42 3.97
CA MET A 83 -21.58 5.98 3.37
C MET A 83 -20.83 6.86 4.37
N ALA A 84 -21.52 7.66 5.19
CA ALA A 84 -20.88 8.48 6.22
C ALA A 84 -20.23 7.64 7.33
N VAL A 85 -20.87 6.55 7.75
CA VAL A 85 -20.27 5.61 8.74
C VAL A 85 -19.05 4.90 8.13
N LEU A 86 -19.15 4.38 6.90
CA LEU A 86 -18.02 3.77 6.21
C LEU A 86 -16.85 4.75 6.06
N PHE A 87 -17.11 5.99 5.65
CA PHE A 87 -16.08 7.03 5.51
C PHE A 87 -15.36 7.31 6.84
N LEU A 88 -16.08 7.37 7.97
CA LEU A 88 -15.49 7.54 9.30
C LEU A 88 -14.66 6.32 9.73
N VAL A 89 -15.10 5.10 9.42
CA VAL A 89 -14.30 3.88 9.64
C VAL A 89 -13.01 3.95 8.80
N TYR A 90 -13.10 4.25 7.51
CA TYR A 90 -11.93 4.37 6.63
C TYR A 90 -10.98 5.53 6.98
N GLN A 91 -11.46 6.60 7.63
CA GLN A 91 -10.59 7.65 8.18
C GLN A 91 -9.81 7.20 9.42
N SER A 92 -10.29 6.21 10.18
CA SER A 92 -9.58 5.73 11.37
C SER A 92 -8.29 4.94 11.07
N GLY A 93 -8.14 4.42 9.83
CA GLY A 93 -6.96 3.65 9.41
C GLY A 93 -5.81 4.47 8.81
N LEU A 94 -6.09 5.60 8.14
CA LEU A 94 -5.08 6.43 7.46
C LEU A 94 -5.24 7.91 7.84
N GLY A 95 -4.36 8.36 8.73
CA GLY A 95 -4.54 9.57 9.54
C GLY A 95 -3.94 10.88 9.05
N ASP A 96 -3.33 10.95 7.85
CA ASP A 96 -2.72 12.21 7.36
C ASP A 96 -2.98 12.56 5.88
N LEU A 97 -4.15 12.19 5.33
CA LEU A 97 -4.71 12.78 4.09
C LEU A 97 -5.11 14.29 4.26
N GLY A 98 -4.44 14.98 5.19
CA GLY A 98 -4.95 16.12 5.93
C GLY A 98 -4.85 17.48 5.25
N HIS A 99 -4.05 17.63 4.18
CA HIS A 99 -3.81 18.91 3.52
C HIS A 99 -4.43 18.98 2.11
N ALA A 100 -4.10 18.06 1.21
CA ALA A 100 -4.62 18.06 -0.16
C ALA A 100 -6.16 17.95 -0.23
N MET A 101 -6.76 17.02 0.54
CA MET A 101 -8.23 16.88 0.57
C MET A 101 -8.94 18.07 1.23
N LYS A 102 -8.33 18.76 2.21
CA LYS A 102 -8.95 19.97 2.79
C LYS A 102 -9.01 21.12 1.78
N ALA A 103 -7.97 21.31 0.96
CA ALA A 103 -7.97 22.34 -0.08
C ALA A 103 -9.00 22.04 -1.17
N VAL A 104 -8.88 20.90 -1.86
CA VAL A 104 -9.74 20.57 -3.02
C VAL A 104 -11.17 20.24 -2.59
N GLY A 105 -11.34 19.39 -1.58
CA GLY A 105 -12.64 19.00 -1.05
C GLY A 105 -13.36 20.15 -0.34
N GLY A 106 -12.63 21.01 0.37
CA GLY A 106 -13.18 22.22 0.99
C GLY A 106 -13.66 23.24 -0.04
N PHE A 107 -12.88 23.49 -1.10
CA PHE A 107 -13.27 24.42 -2.17
C PHE A 107 -14.50 23.91 -2.95
N VAL A 108 -14.49 22.65 -3.43
CA VAL A 108 -15.59 22.11 -4.23
C VAL A 108 -16.84 21.84 -3.37
N GLY A 109 -16.67 21.37 -2.13
CA GLY A 109 -17.76 21.23 -1.16
C GLY A 109 -18.38 22.56 -0.76
N GLY A 110 -17.57 23.60 -0.55
CA GLY A 110 -18.01 24.97 -0.29
C GLY A 110 -18.76 25.57 -1.49
N LEU A 111 -18.27 25.34 -2.71
CA LEU A 111 -18.94 25.77 -3.94
C LEU A 111 -20.30 25.06 -4.13
N ALA A 112 -20.36 23.75 -3.88
CA ALA A 112 -21.61 22.99 -3.91
C ALA A 112 -22.61 23.46 -2.84
N ALA A 113 -22.13 23.77 -1.63
CA ALA A 113 -22.95 24.35 -0.56
C ALA A 113 -23.47 25.75 -0.92
N LEU A 114 -22.63 26.62 -1.51
CA LEU A 114 -23.04 27.94 -2.02
C LEU A 114 -24.11 27.82 -3.11
N ILE A 115 -23.95 26.90 -4.07
CA ILE A 115 -24.95 26.61 -5.11
C ILE A 115 -26.26 26.09 -4.49
N TRP A 116 -26.19 25.23 -3.47
CA TRP A 116 -27.36 24.72 -2.75
C TRP A 116 -28.09 25.83 -1.98
N ILE A 117 -27.37 26.70 -1.28
CA ILE A 117 -27.90 27.87 -0.55
C ILE A 117 -28.54 28.85 -1.54
N ALA A 118 -27.84 29.23 -2.62
CA ALA A 118 -28.37 30.12 -3.65
C ALA A 118 -29.61 29.52 -4.33
N GLY A 119 -29.60 28.22 -4.63
CA GLY A 119 -30.75 27.48 -5.14
C GLY A 119 -31.94 27.47 -4.19
N TYR A 120 -31.71 27.33 -2.88
CA TYR A 120 -32.73 27.39 -1.84
C TYR A 120 -33.32 28.80 -1.68
N PHE A 121 -32.49 29.85 -1.68
CA PHE A 121 -32.96 31.24 -1.62
C PHE A 121 -33.75 31.62 -2.88
N LYS A 122 -33.27 31.28 -4.08
CA LYS A 122 -33.97 31.52 -5.35
C LYS A 122 -35.28 30.73 -5.46
N TRP A 123 -35.35 29.52 -4.88
CA TRP A 123 -36.61 28.78 -4.71
C TRP A 123 -37.55 29.48 -3.72
N ARG A 124 -37.05 29.96 -2.58
CA ARG A 124 -37.81 30.73 -1.58
C ARG A 124 -38.30 32.08 -2.12
N GLU A 125 -37.66 32.64 -3.14
CA GLU A 125 -38.09 33.86 -3.84
C GLU A 125 -39.13 33.58 -4.91
N THR A 126 -38.87 32.64 -5.82
CA THR A 126 -39.84 32.24 -6.85
C THR A 126 -41.15 31.71 -6.24
N ALA A 127 -41.07 30.97 -5.13
CA ALA A 127 -42.25 30.53 -4.37
C ALA A 127 -43.00 31.67 -3.64
N ARG A 128 -42.34 32.82 -3.38
CA ARG A 128 -43.00 34.03 -2.85
C ARG A 128 -43.62 34.88 -3.97
N PHE A 129 -42.93 35.05 -5.10
CA PHE A 129 -43.44 35.79 -6.25
C PHE A 129 -44.67 35.13 -6.90
N ALA A 130 -44.70 33.80 -6.93
CA ALA A 130 -45.86 33.03 -7.39
C ALA A 130 -47.16 33.28 -6.60
N LEU A 131 -47.09 34.01 -5.47
CA LEU A 131 -48.24 34.36 -4.62
C LEU A 131 -48.86 35.74 -4.92
N LYS A 132 -48.29 36.55 -5.84
CA LYS A 132 -48.72 37.96 -6.02
C LYS A 132 -48.91 38.44 -7.47
N SER A 133 -48.55 37.67 -8.50
CA SER A 133 -48.72 38.08 -9.90
C SER A 133 -49.14 36.90 -10.79
N TYR A 134 -50.15 37.11 -11.63
CA TYR A 134 -50.72 36.12 -12.54
C TYR A 134 -50.30 36.40 -13.99
N PRO A 135 -49.39 35.60 -14.59
CA PRO A 135 -49.23 35.51 -16.04
C PRO A 135 -49.60 34.11 -16.57
N ALA A 136 -49.96 34.02 -17.85
CA ALA A 136 -50.87 33.01 -18.42
C ALA A 136 -50.44 31.53 -18.44
N SER A 137 -49.30 31.11 -17.85
CA SER A 137 -48.96 29.68 -17.75
C SER A 137 -48.05 29.31 -16.56
N PRO A 138 -48.54 29.38 -15.30
CA PRO A 138 -47.76 28.94 -14.13
C PRO A 138 -47.27 27.49 -14.26
N ARG A 139 -48.04 26.62 -14.94
CA ARG A 139 -47.66 25.22 -15.25
C ARG A 139 -46.35 25.11 -16.06
N ALA A 140 -46.04 26.06 -16.93
CA ALA A 140 -44.83 26.04 -17.76
C ALA A 140 -43.59 26.48 -16.97
N LEU A 141 -43.70 27.57 -16.20
CA LEU A 141 -42.62 28.08 -15.36
C LEU A 141 -42.30 27.10 -14.22
N ILE A 142 -43.33 26.50 -13.60
CA ILE A 142 -43.17 25.45 -12.60
C ILE A 142 -42.53 24.20 -13.23
N ARG A 143 -42.96 23.73 -14.42
CA ARG A 143 -42.29 22.61 -15.11
C ARG A 143 -40.81 22.87 -15.33
N LYS A 144 -40.44 24.05 -15.86
CA LYS A 144 -39.03 24.40 -16.11
C LYS A 144 -38.22 24.40 -14.81
N THR A 145 -38.66 25.07 -13.74
CA THR A 145 -37.88 25.14 -12.48
C THR A 145 -37.85 23.82 -11.71
N VAL A 146 -38.97 23.08 -11.67
CA VAL A 146 -39.10 21.80 -10.93
C VAL A 146 -38.27 20.67 -11.55
N LEU A 147 -38.09 20.61 -12.87
CA LEU A 147 -37.23 19.60 -13.51
C LEU A 147 -35.78 20.06 -13.68
N PHE A 148 -35.51 21.36 -13.83
CA PHE A 148 -34.15 21.86 -13.97
C PHE A 148 -33.34 21.76 -12.67
N GLN A 149 -33.90 22.18 -11.53
CA GLN A 149 -33.19 22.15 -10.24
C GLN A 149 -32.68 20.74 -9.80
N PRO A 150 -33.46 19.64 -9.90
CA PRO A 150 -32.95 18.31 -9.56
C PRO A 150 -31.97 17.78 -10.62
N LEU A 151 -32.12 18.18 -11.89
CA LEU A 151 -31.13 17.87 -12.93
C LEU A 151 -29.78 18.55 -12.62
N CYS A 152 -29.79 19.81 -12.18
CA CYS A 152 -28.58 20.49 -11.71
C CYS A 152 -27.92 19.76 -10.54
N PHE A 153 -28.68 19.32 -9.52
CA PHE A 153 -28.11 18.56 -8.40
C PHE A 153 -27.42 17.27 -8.88
N LEU A 154 -28.03 16.53 -9.82
CA LEU A 154 -27.43 15.33 -10.41
C LEU A 154 -26.18 15.63 -11.26
N VAL A 155 -26.19 16.72 -12.02
CA VAL A 155 -25.03 17.16 -12.84
C VAL A 155 -23.86 17.57 -11.94
N PHE A 156 -24.09 18.34 -10.87
CA PHE A 156 -23.03 18.74 -9.95
C PHE A 156 -22.50 17.57 -9.10
N SER A 157 -23.38 16.72 -8.54
CA SER A 157 -22.92 15.54 -7.79
C SER A 157 -22.22 14.52 -8.70
N GLY A 158 -22.74 14.33 -9.92
CA GLY A 158 -22.15 13.44 -10.92
C GLY A 158 -20.79 13.92 -11.39
N GLY A 159 -20.65 15.21 -11.70
CA GLY A 159 -19.37 15.82 -12.07
C GLY A 159 -18.32 15.68 -10.96
N PHE A 160 -18.70 15.97 -9.71
CA PHE A 160 -17.79 15.81 -8.56
C PHE A 160 -17.40 14.34 -8.34
N ALA A 161 -18.34 13.41 -8.44
CA ALA A 161 -18.05 11.99 -8.34
C ALA A 161 -17.18 11.46 -9.50
N ILE A 162 -17.31 12.01 -10.71
CA ILE A 162 -16.40 11.70 -11.84
C ILE A 162 -14.98 12.21 -11.56
N VAL A 163 -14.82 13.40 -10.96
CA VAL A 163 -13.50 13.92 -10.55
C VAL A 163 -12.88 13.01 -9.48
N LEU A 164 -13.65 12.63 -8.46
CA LEU A 164 -13.19 11.72 -7.40
C LEU A 164 -12.87 10.32 -7.91
N LEU A 165 -13.67 9.79 -8.86
CA LEU A 165 -13.42 8.49 -9.49
C LEU A 165 -12.18 8.52 -10.39
N ARG A 166 -11.90 9.66 -11.06
CA ARG A 166 -10.64 9.87 -11.79
C ARG A 166 -9.44 9.94 -10.84
N LEU A 167 -9.56 10.64 -9.71
CA LEU A 167 -8.53 10.70 -8.67
C LEU A 167 -8.26 9.31 -8.08
N TRP A 168 -9.32 8.56 -7.72
CA TRP A 168 -9.21 7.17 -7.25
C TRP A 168 -8.58 6.26 -8.31
N HIS A 169 -8.97 6.37 -9.59
CA HIS A 169 -8.39 5.56 -10.65
C HIS A 169 -6.93 5.90 -10.93
N ALA A 170 -6.54 7.18 -10.87
CA ALA A 170 -5.14 7.60 -10.99
C ALA A 170 -4.30 7.07 -9.82
N GLN A 171 -4.77 7.25 -8.57
CA GLN A 171 -4.15 6.68 -7.37
C GLN A 171 -4.03 5.16 -7.43
N LEU A 172 -5.04 4.46 -7.94
CA LEU A 172 -5.04 3.00 -8.14
C LEU A 172 -4.18 2.55 -9.34
N ARG A 173 -3.74 3.47 -10.21
CA ARG A 173 -2.70 3.21 -11.23
C ARG A 173 -1.31 3.40 -10.64
N SER A 174 -1.05 4.53 -10.00
CA SER A 174 0.28 4.86 -9.45
C SER A 174 0.65 4.03 -8.23
N THR A 175 -0.21 3.96 -7.20
CA THR A 175 0.13 3.26 -5.94
C THR A 175 -0.16 1.76 -5.97
N SER A 176 -1.00 1.32 -6.92
CA SER A 176 -1.74 0.04 -6.90
C SER A 176 -2.68 -0.20 -5.70
N VAL A 177 -2.75 0.73 -4.73
CA VAL A 177 -3.65 0.69 -3.57
C VAL A 177 -5.00 1.28 -3.96
N SER A 178 -6.10 0.65 -3.53
CA SER A 178 -7.44 1.21 -3.70
C SER A 178 -7.81 2.02 -2.46
N ILE A 179 -7.91 3.36 -2.59
CA ILE A 179 -8.21 4.24 -1.45
C ILE A 179 -9.74 4.29 -1.22
N ASP A 180 -10.24 3.47 -0.29
CA ASP A 180 -11.67 3.33 0.07
C ASP A 180 -12.35 4.67 0.38
N GLN A 181 -11.61 5.61 0.98
CA GLN A 181 -12.10 6.96 1.29
C GLN A 181 -12.57 7.73 0.04
N LEU A 182 -11.82 7.68 -1.07
CA LEU A 182 -12.15 8.44 -2.28
C LEU A 182 -13.38 7.86 -2.99
N LEU A 183 -13.47 6.54 -3.08
CA LEU A 183 -14.61 5.86 -3.69
C LEU A 183 -15.88 6.04 -2.84
N THR A 184 -15.78 5.89 -1.52
CA THR A 184 -16.88 6.14 -0.58
C THR A 184 -17.36 7.59 -0.64
N LEU A 185 -16.45 8.57 -0.79
CA LEU A 185 -16.82 9.99 -0.92
C LEU A 185 -17.50 10.26 -2.28
N ALA A 186 -17.03 9.67 -3.38
CA ALA A 186 -17.67 9.77 -4.71
C ALA A 186 -19.10 9.19 -4.71
N VAL A 187 -19.26 7.99 -4.16
CA VAL A 187 -20.53 7.27 -4.05
C VAL A 187 -21.47 7.99 -3.07
N GLY A 188 -20.96 8.51 -1.96
CA GLY A 188 -21.70 9.33 -1.01
C GLY A 188 -22.19 10.66 -1.60
N ALA A 189 -21.37 11.33 -2.42
CA ALA A 189 -21.74 12.55 -3.13
C ALA A 189 -22.88 12.30 -4.14
N LEU A 190 -22.83 11.21 -4.90
CA LEU A 190 -23.94 10.77 -5.75
C LEU A 190 -25.22 10.52 -4.94
N GLY A 191 -25.10 9.81 -3.81
CA GLY A 191 -26.20 9.56 -2.88
C GLY A 191 -26.85 10.85 -2.36
N LEU A 192 -26.05 11.87 -2.02
CA LEU A 192 -26.53 13.19 -1.61
C LEU A 192 -27.26 13.93 -2.73
N GLY A 193 -26.75 13.88 -3.97
CA GLY A 193 -27.42 14.46 -5.14
C GLY A 193 -28.78 13.81 -5.43
N LEU A 194 -28.83 12.47 -5.36
CA LEU A 194 -30.05 11.67 -5.53
C LEU A 194 -31.06 11.89 -4.38
N LEU A 195 -30.58 12.06 -3.15
CA LEU A 195 -31.40 12.45 -1.99
C LEU A 195 -32.01 13.85 -2.18
N ALA A 196 -31.22 14.83 -2.61
CA ALA A 196 -31.68 16.20 -2.86
C ALA A 196 -32.70 16.25 -3.99
N ALA A 197 -32.45 15.54 -5.11
CA ALA A 197 -33.37 15.43 -6.23
C ALA A 197 -34.69 14.75 -5.82
N THR A 198 -34.64 13.65 -5.07
CA THR A 198 -35.86 12.95 -4.62
C THR A 198 -36.66 13.71 -3.57
N ASP A 199 -36.04 14.42 -2.63
CA ASP A 199 -36.77 15.33 -1.72
C ASP A 199 -37.39 16.51 -2.48
N LEU A 200 -36.70 17.11 -3.45
CA LEU A 200 -37.27 18.17 -4.27
C LEU A 200 -38.48 17.66 -5.09
N LEU A 201 -38.41 16.44 -5.64
CA LEU A 201 -39.54 15.79 -6.30
C LEU A 201 -40.71 15.53 -5.34
N VAL A 202 -40.47 15.13 -4.09
CA VAL A 202 -41.51 15.01 -3.05
C VAL A 202 -42.14 16.37 -2.72
N ARG A 203 -41.33 17.42 -2.59
CA ARG A 203 -41.83 18.79 -2.33
C ARG A 203 -42.64 19.33 -3.50
N ALA A 204 -42.16 19.15 -4.73
CA ALA A 204 -42.81 19.65 -5.94
C ALA A 204 -44.09 18.89 -6.27
N THR A 205 -44.09 17.55 -6.27
CA THR A 205 -45.32 16.76 -6.46
C THR A 205 -46.37 17.04 -5.39
N ARG A 206 -45.95 17.35 -4.15
CA ARG A 206 -46.87 17.88 -3.14
C ARG A 206 -47.44 19.23 -3.55
N ALA A 207 -46.59 20.21 -3.90
CA ALA A 207 -47.02 21.56 -4.25
C ALA A 207 -47.91 21.64 -5.52
N THR A 208 -47.73 20.74 -6.50
CA THR A 208 -48.52 20.75 -7.75
C THR A 208 -49.88 20.05 -7.64
N TYR A 209 -50.04 19.11 -6.71
CA TYR A 209 -51.23 18.26 -6.61
C TYR A 209 -51.97 18.33 -5.26
N PHE A 210 -51.39 18.97 -4.25
CA PHE A 210 -52.02 19.21 -2.95
C PHE A 210 -51.90 20.70 -2.61
N PRO A 211 -52.97 21.51 -2.79
CA PRO A 211 -52.91 22.94 -2.48
C PRO A 211 -52.56 23.18 -1.00
N PRO A 212 -51.96 24.34 -0.67
CA PRO A 212 -51.69 24.69 0.72
C PRO A 212 -53.00 24.72 1.53
N PRO A 213 -53.03 24.21 2.76
CA PRO A 213 -54.25 24.14 3.54
C PRO A 213 -54.74 25.55 3.89
N GLN A 214 -55.87 25.94 3.31
CA GLN A 214 -56.65 27.10 3.74
C GLN A 214 -56.97 26.94 5.24
N LYS A 215 -56.90 28.02 6.02
CA LYS A 215 -56.96 27.98 7.49
C LYS A 215 -58.27 27.35 7.99
N GLN A 216 -58.24 26.07 8.33
CA GLN A 216 -59.36 25.34 8.93
C GLN A 216 -59.06 24.96 10.37
N ASN A 217 -60.08 25.09 11.23
CA ASN A 217 -59.95 24.92 12.67
C ASN A 217 -59.63 23.47 13.07
N LEU A 218 -58.76 23.28 14.07
CA LEU A 218 -58.25 21.98 14.50
C LEU A 218 -59.37 20.95 14.83
N ARG A 219 -60.50 21.41 15.37
CA ARG A 219 -61.68 20.56 15.65
C ARG A 219 -62.24 19.87 14.38
N ALA A 220 -62.35 20.58 13.26
CA ALA A 220 -62.83 19.99 12.00
C ALA A 220 -61.86 18.92 11.48
N ARG A 221 -60.56 19.17 11.60
CA ARG A 221 -59.48 18.26 11.19
C ARG A 221 -59.47 16.96 12.01
N LEU A 222 -59.82 17.03 13.30
CA LEU A 222 -60.01 15.86 14.17
C LEU A 222 -61.30 15.10 13.87
N GLY A 223 -62.40 15.78 13.51
CA GLY A 223 -63.65 15.14 13.12
C GLY A 223 -63.52 14.24 11.88
N GLY A 224 -62.83 14.71 10.84
CA GLY A 224 -62.63 13.95 9.60
C GLY A 224 -61.77 12.68 9.76
N LEU A 225 -60.80 12.68 10.69
CA LEU A 225 -59.91 11.54 10.91
C LEU A 225 -60.63 10.26 11.36
N ARG A 226 -61.82 10.37 11.97
CA ARG A 226 -62.58 9.22 12.48
C ARG A 226 -63.27 8.37 11.41
N ARG A 227 -63.22 8.75 10.12
CA ARG A 227 -63.81 7.97 9.01
C ARG A 227 -62.85 7.58 7.87
N ILE A 228 -61.57 7.92 7.93
CA ILE A 228 -60.59 7.48 6.94
C ILE A 228 -60.10 6.07 7.27
N ARG A 229 -60.86 5.05 6.88
CA ARG A 229 -60.44 3.64 6.96
C ARG A 229 -59.31 3.40 5.97
N LEU A 230 -58.05 3.51 6.42
CA LEU A 230 -56.88 3.25 5.57
C LEU A 230 -57.03 1.86 4.92
N PRO A 231 -57.00 1.75 3.57
CA PRO A 231 -57.00 0.45 2.92
C PRO A 231 -55.71 -0.27 3.31
N ARG A 232 -55.82 -1.52 3.78
CA ARG A 232 -54.66 -2.37 4.07
C ARG A 232 -53.75 -2.36 2.84
N PRO A 233 -52.46 -1.99 2.95
CA PRO A 233 -51.57 -1.97 1.80
C PRO A 233 -51.44 -3.40 1.29
N SER A 234 -51.56 -3.60 -0.03
CA SER A 234 -51.36 -4.94 -0.60
C SER A 234 -49.93 -5.41 -0.33
N TRP A 235 -49.72 -6.72 -0.19
CA TRP A 235 -48.38 -7.30 -0.01
C TRP A 235 -47.39 -6.80 -1.07
N ARG A 236 -47.83 -6.71 -2.34
CA ARG A 236 -47.04 -6.13 -3.44
C ARG A 236 -46.64 -4.67 -3.19
N THR A 237 -47.53 -3.85 -2.60
CA THR A 237 -47.23 -2.45 -2.23
C THR A 237 -46.23 -2.35 -1.08
N VAL A 238 -46.31 -3.25 -0.10
CA VAL A 238 -45.32 -3.33 1.00
C VAL A 238 -43.96 -3.76 0.45
N LEU A 239 -43.94 -4.81 -0.36
CA LEU A 239 -42.73 -5.33 -1.01
C LEU A 239 -42.03 -4.26 -1.86
N CYS A 240 -42.77 -3.54 -2.72
CA CYS A 240 -42.19 -2.43 -3.49
C CYS A 240 -41.65 -1.29 -2.59
N ALA A 241 -42.28 -1.01 -1.45
CA ALA A 241 -41.77 0.00 -0.52
C ALA A 241 -40.48 -0.47 0.17
N VAL A 242 -40.40 -1.73 0.59
CA VAL A 242 -39.18 -2.33 1.16
C VAL A 242 -38.04 -2.33 0.13
N VAL A 243 -38.30 -2.76 -1.11
CA VAL A 243 -37.31 -2.72 -2.21
C VAL A 243 -36.78 -1.30 -2.44
N LEU A 244 -37.65 -0.28 -2.47
CA LEU A 244 -37.23 1.12 -2.62
C LEU A 244 -36.44 1.69 -1.43
N ILE A 245 -36.52 1.06 -0.25
CA ILE A 245 -35.75 1.42 0.94
C ILE A 245 -34.40 0.68 0.98
N VAL A 246 -34.38 -0.58 0.58
CA VAL A 246 -33.23 -1.50 0.74
C VAL A 246 -32.26 -1.48 -0.46
N VAL A 247 -32.75 -1.24 -1.68
CA VAL A 247 -31.91 -1.19 -2.88
C VAL A 247 -30.89 -0.03 -2.86
N PRO A 248 -31.23 1.22 -2.49
CA PRO A 248 -30.23 2.30 -2.53
C PRO A 248 -29.03 2.09 -1.59
N PRO A 249 -29.19 1.65 -0.32
CA PRO A 249 -28.06 1.29 0.54
C PRO A 249 -27.20 0.15 -0.02
N LEU A 250 -27.82 -0.92 -0.54
CA LEU A 250 -27.09 -2.04 -1.16
C LEU A 250 -26.34 -1.62 -2.43
N ALA A 251 -26.95 -0.78 -3.27
CA ALA A 251 -26.34 -0.31 -4.51
C ALA A 251 -25.14 0.61 -4.26
N LEU A 252 -25.25 1.55 -3.30
CA LEU A 252 -24.10 2.37 -2.90
C LEU A 252 -23.03 1.53 -2.19
N GLY A 253 -23.43 0.61 -1.30
CA GLY A 253 -22.51 -0.30 -0.61
C GLY A 253 -21.70 -1.16 -1.58
N ALA A 254 -22.35 -1.77 -2.58
CA ALA A 254 -21.68 -2.51 -3.64
C ALA A 254 -20.79 -1.61 -4.51
N ALA A 255 -21.27 -0.43 -4.91
CA ALA A 255 -20.48 0.51 -5.70
C ALA A 255 -19.22 1.02 -4.99
N ALA A 256 -19.22 1.05 -3.65
CA ALA A 256 -18.08 1.44 -2.82
C ALA A 256 -17.15 0.28 -2.41
N THR A 257 -17.46 -0.98 -2.74
CA THR A 257 -16.69 -2.17 -2.28
C THR A 257 -16.31 -3.12 -3.41
N VAL A 258 -17.19 -3.37 -4.37
CA VAL A 258 -16.93 -4.28 -5.51
C VAL A 258 -15.71 -3.86 -6.34
N PRO A 259 -15.43 -2.56 -6.60
CA PRO A 259 -14.22 -2.16 -7.31
C PRO A 259 -12.92 -2.56 -6.59
N HIS A 260 -12.92 -2.67 -5.26
CA HIS A 260 -11.74 -3.07 -4.48
C HIS A 260 -11.44 -4.55 -4.65
N LEU A 261 -12.49 -5.39 -4.63
CA LEU A 261 -12.39 -6.84 -4.83
C LEU A 261 -11.96 -7.20 -6.26
N ILE A 262 -12.38 -6.43 -7.26
CA ILE A 262 -12.07 -6.70 -8.68
C ILE A 262 -10.71 -6.09 -9.09
N ALA A 263 -10.34 -4.93 -8.55
CA ALA A 263 -9.13 -4.21 -8.95
C ALA A 263 -7.89 -4.50 -8.07
N SER A 264 -7.93 -5.55 -7.23
CA SER A 264 -6.74 -6.04 -6.53
C SER A 264 -5.64 -6.37 -7.55
N ARG A 265 -4.53 -5.61 -7.51
CA ARG A 265 -3.34 -5.84 -8.34
C ARG A 265 -2.35 -6.84 -7.72
N VAL A 266 -2.70 -7.41 -6.57
CA VAL A 266 -1.87 -8.34 -5.80
C VAL A 266 -2.26 -9.78 -6.13
N THR A 267 -1.26 -10.60 -6.43
CA THR A 267 -1.42 -12.05 -6.60
C THR A 267 -0.62 -12.79 -5.54
N PRO A 268 -1.12 -12.89 -4.28
CA PRO A 268 -0.42 -13.58 -3.22
C PRO A 268 -0.62 -15.10 -3.36
N SER A 269 0.47 -15.85 -3.20
CA SER A 269 0.45 -17.28 -2.93
C SER A 269 1.05 -17.48 -1.55
N THR A 270 0.28 -18.00 -0.58
CA THR A 270 0.74 -18.17 0.80
C THR A 270 1.03 -19.64 1.13
N ALA A 271 2.13 -19.88 1.82
CA ALA A 271 2.50 -21.19 2.35
C ALA A 271 1.68 -21.54 3.60
N ALA A 272 1.64 -22.82 3.93
CA ALA A 272 1.20 -23.26 5.26
C ALA A 272 2.16 -22.72 6.34
N SER A 273 1.61 -22.43 7.53
CA SER A 273 2.43 -22.09 8.69
C SER A 273 3.27 -23.28 9.13
N MET A 274 4.42 -23.00 9.75
CA MET A 274 5.24 -23.98 10.45
C MET A 274 5.25 -23.68 11.94
N ASP A 275 5.37 -24.72 12.78
CA ASP A 275 5.61 -24.55 14.21
C ASP A 275 7.01 -23.97 14.44
N THR A 276 7.18 -23.14 15.47
CA THR A 276 8.46 -22.48 15.78
C THR A 276 9.61 -23.47 16.01
N SER A 277 9.30 -24.67 16.51
CA SER A 277 10.25 -25.78 16.70
C SER A 277 10.67 -26.48 15.41
N ALA A 278 9.99 -26.22 14.29
CA ALA A 278 10.32 -26.74 12.96
C ALA A 278 10.98 -25.70 12.04
N LEU A 279 11.23 -24.48 12.53
CA LEU A 279 12.00 -23.47 11.81
C LEU A 279 13.49 -23.88 11.77
N PRO A 280 14.17 -23.77 10.61
CA PRO A 280 15.56 -24.16 10.50
C PRO A 280 16.50 -23.18 11.21
N ALA A 281 17.65 -23.66 11.68
CA ALA A 281 18.69 -22.82 12.28
C ALA A 281 19.65 -22.23 11.22
N LEU A 282 20.48 -21.27 11.61
CA LEU A 282 21.64 -20.86 10.80
C LEU A 282 22.63 -22.03 10.63
N PRO A 283 23.14 -22.30 9.41
CA PRO A 283 24.24 -23.24 9.23
C PRO A 283 25.52 -22.79 9.96
N ARG A 284 26.20 -23.73 10.62
CA ARG A 284 27.54 -23.58 11.22
C ARG A 284 28.57 -24.53 10.60
N SER A 285 28.25 -25.00 9.39
CA SER A 285 28.98 -25.98 8.60
C SER A 285 28.50 -25.87 7.15
N PHE A 286 29.29 -26.38 6.20
CA PHE A 286 28.99 -26.27 4.77
C PHE A 286 29.10 -27.67 4.15
N ALA A 287 28.03 -28.13 3.50
CA ALA A 287 28.04 -29.37 2.73
C ALA A 287 29.01 -29.26 1.54
N SER A 288 29.62 -30.37 1.12
CA SER A 288 30.64 -30.42 0.06
C SER A 288 30.10 -30.20 -1.37
N THR A 289 28.84 -29.78 -1.52
CA THR A 289 28.16 -29.53 -2.80
C THR A 289 26.97 -28.61 -2.53
N ALA A 290 26.61 -27.74 -3.47
CA ALA A 290 25.34 -27.01 -3.39
C ALA A 290 24.17 -27.99 -3.55
N ALA A 291 23.15 -27.87 -2.70
CA ALA A 291 21.93 -28.68 -2.78
C ALA A 291 21.04 -28.28 -3.95
N TRP A 292 21.07 -26.99 -4.33
CA TRP A 292 20.30 -26.44 -5.43
C TRP A 292 20.99 -25.19 -6.01
N SER A 293 20.59 -24.81 -7.22
CA SER A 293 20.92 -23.50 -7.80
C SER A 293 19.78 -23.00 -8.68
N GLN A 294 19.60 -21.68 -8.75
CA GLN A 294 18.49 -21.04 -9.47
C GLN A 294 18.95 -19.74 -10.12
N ASP A 295 18.61 -19.55 -11.39
CA ASP A 295 18.73 -18.26 -12.08
C ASP A 295 17.54 -17.36 -11.74
N ILE A 296 17.83 -16.12 -11.37
CA ILE A 296 16.83 -15.12 -10.97
C ILE A 296 17.11 -13.81 -11.72
N HIS A 297 16.10 -13.35 -12.47
CA HIS A 297 16.10 -12.06 -13.15
C HIS A 297 15.41 -10.99 -12.29
N GLY A 298 15.76 -9.73 -12.54
CA GLY A 298 15.18 -8.59 -11.83
C GLY A 298 15.55 -8.48 -10.33
N MET A 299 16.51 -9.26 -9.83
CA MET A 299 16.85 -9.27 -8.39
C MET A 299 17.35 -7.91 -7.91
N MET A 300 16.77 -7.45 -6.81
CA MET A 300 17.11 -6.19 -6.13
C MET A 300 17.84 -6.46 -4.81
N ASP A 301 17.40 -7.45 -4.03
CA ASP A 301 18.00 -7.81 -2.74
C ASP A 301 17.67 -9.26 -2.36
N VAL A 302 18.40 -9.83 -1.40
CA VAL A 302 18.09 -11.10 -0.74
C VAL A 302 18.30 -10.94 0.77
N VAL A 303 17.35 -11.42 1.57
CA VAL A 303 17.39 -11.36 3.03
C VAL A 303 17.11 -12.73 3.66
N ALA A 304 17.58 -12.90 4.89
CA ALA A 304 17.31 -14.10 5.69
C ALA A 304 15.94 -13.97 6.37
N GLY A 305 14.94 -14.73 5.92
CA GLY A 305 13.66 -14.90 6.61
C GLY A 305 13.70 -16.10 7.56
N ALA A 306 12.79 -16.14 8.56
CA ALA A 306 12.79 -17.17 9.62
C ALA A 306 12.67 -18.62 9.10
N ALA A 307 12.11 -18.83 7.91
CA ALA A 307 11.90 -20.16 7.31
C ALA A 307 12.79 -20.46 6.09
N GLY A 308 13.74 -19.58 5.75
CA GLY A 308 14.60 -19.69 4.57
C GLY A 308 14.95 -18.33 3.93
N PRO A 309 15.61 -18.33 2.77
CA PRO A 309 15.82 -17.14 1.97
C PRO A 309 14.52 -16.44 1.57
N VAL A 310 14.54 -15.12 1.54
CA VAL A 310 13.53 -14.30 0.86
C VAL A 310 14.22 -13.42 -0.17
N VAL A 311 13.82 -13.56 -1.43
CA VAL A 311 14.36 -12.81 -2.57
C VAL A 311 13.41 -11.67 -2.93
N LEU A 312 13.97 -10.49 -3.16
CA LEU A 312 13.29 -9.31 -3.68
C LEU A 312 13.67 -9.11 -5.15
N SER A 313 12.70 -9.03 -6.05
CA SER A 313 12.92 -8.73 -7.47
C SER A 313 11.94 -7.69 -8.01
N SER A 314 12.12 -7.29 -9.28
CA SER A 314 11.18 -6.47 -10.04
C SER A 314 9.75 -7.03 -10.05
N ASP A 315 9.62 -8.34 -9.96
CA ASP A 315 8.36 -9.06 -10.21
C ASP A 315 7.60 -9.32 -8.90
N GLY A 316 8.30 -9.26 -7.75
CA GLY A 316 7.72 -9.51 -6.43
C GLY A 316 8.73 -9.85 -5.35
N VAL A 317 8.19 -10.31 -4.22
CA VAL A 317 8.92 -10.93 -3.11
C VAL A 317 8.65 -12.43 -3.15
N VAL A 318 9.68 -13.27 -3.01
CA VAL A 318 9.57 -14.73 -3.09
C VAL A 318 10.28 -15.38 -1.90
N GLY A 319 9.55 -16.17 -1.12
CA GLY A 319 10.13 -17.02 -0.09
C GLY A 319 10.54 -18.38 -0.66
N LEU A 320 11.80 -18.76 -0.49
CA LEU A 320 12.36 -20.02 -0.99
C LEU A 320 12.48 -21.07 0.12
N ASN A 321 12.34 -22.34 -0.25
CA ASN A 321 12.67 -23.47 0.60
C ASN A 321 14.20 -23.62 0.67
N PRO A 322 14.84 -23.54 1.85
CA PRO A 322 16.29 -23.63 1.96
C PRO A 322 16.85 -25.00 1.52
N ALA A 323 16.04 -26.06 1.54
CA ALA A 323 16.48 -27.43 1.22
C ALA A 323 16.64 -27.69 -0.29
N ASP A 324 15.79 -27.11 -1.15
CA ASP A 324 15.71 -27.44 -2.58
C ASP A 324 15.55 -26.23 -3.52
N GLY A 325 15.48 -25.00 -2.98
CA GLY A 325 15.30 -23.77 -3.76
C GLY A 325 13.88 -23.57 -4.30
N SER A 326 12.92 -24.44 -3.97
CA SER A 326 11.54 -24.31 -4.45
C SER A 326 10.81 -23.12 -3.84
N THR A 327 9.93 -22.50 -4.62
CA THR A 327 9.08 -21.40 -4.16
C THR A 327 8.06 -21.88 -3.13
N ARG A 328 8.15 -21.38 -1.90
CA ARG A 328 7.17 -21.62 -0.83
C ARG A 328 5.97 -20.70 -0.94
N TRP A 329 6.22 -19.41 -1.14
CA TRP A 329 5.22 -18.35 -1.19
C TRP A 329 5.69 -17.21 -2.11
N THR A 330 4.73 -16.46 -2.66
CA THR A 330 5.00 -15.32 -3.56
C THR A 330 4.10 -14.14 -3.25
N TYR A 331 4.67 -12.95 -3.19
CA TYR A 331 3.94 -11.69 -3.12
C TYR A 331 4.33 -10.83 -4.32
N SER A 332 3.50 -10.84 -5.36
CA SER A 332 3.66 -10.00 -6.56
C SER A 332 2.53 -8.98 -6.67
N ARG A 333 2.87 -7.77 -7.10
CA ARG A 333 1.98 -6.60 -7.18
C ARG A 333 2.24 -5.86 -8.49
N LYS A 334 1.24 -5.82 -9.37
CA LYS A 334 1.39 -5.19 -10.69
C LYS A 334 1.43 -3.67 -10.57
N HIS A 335 2.32 -3.04 -11.34
CA HIS A 335 2.56 -1.59 -11.36
C HIS A 335 3.19 -1.01 -10.08
N ALA A 336 3.99 -1.82 -9.37
CA ALA A 336 4.74 -1.39 -8.19
C ALA A 336 6.24 -1.67 -8.38
N ARG A 337 7.08 -0.69 -8.05
CA ARG A 337 8.54 -0.76 -8.07
C ARG A 337 9.06 -1.01 -6.66
N PHE A 338 9.61 -2.19 -6.42
CA PHE A 338 10.22 -2.53 -5.14
C PHE A 338 11.50 -1.72 -4.92
N ILE A 339 11.61 -1.02 -3.77
CA ILE A 339 12.72 -0.09 -3.49
C ILE A 339 13.75 -0.72 -2.54
N ARG A 340 13.29 -1.18 -1.38
CA ARG A 340 14.13 -1.65 -0.25
C ARG A 340 13.32 -2.57 0.65
N CYS A 341 14.02 -3.35 1.48
CA CYS A 341 13.37 -4.17 2.52
C CYS A 341 14.22 -4.26 3.80
N TYR A 342 13.54 -4.47 4.93
CA TYR A 342 14.14 -4.62 6.26
C TYR A 342 13.48 -5.81 6.98
N SER A 343 14.29 -6.65 7.64
CA SER A 343 13.79 -7.81 8.41
C SER A 343 13.72 -7.49 9.91
N SER A 344 12.77 -8.09 10.62
CA SER A 344 12.72 -8.09 12.09
C SER A 344 13.94 -8.83 12.68
N PRO A 345 14.27 -8.62 13.96
CA PRO A 345 15.39 -9.30 14.62
C PRO A 345 15.25 -10.82 14.63
N ASP A 346 14.05 -11.34 14.90
CA ASP A 346 13.68 -12.76 14.76
C ASP A 346 13.57 -13.26 13.31
N ARG A 347 13.71 -12.36 12.32
CA ARG A 347 13.58 -12.61 10.86
C ARG A 347 12.18 -13.05 10.40
N ARG A 348 11.19 -13.04 11.27
CA ARG A 348 9.84 -13.50 10.97
C ARG A 348 9.02 -12.49 10.17
N HIS A 349 9.32 -11.21 10.28
CA HIS A 349 8.65 -10.14 9.55
C HIS A 349 9.61 -9.43 8.59
N LEU A 350 9.11 -9.08 7.40
CA LEU A 350 9.84 -8.37 6.36
C LEU A 350 9.03 -7.17 5.90
N ALA A 351 9.48 -5.96 6.27
CA ALA A 351 8.94 -4.72 5.74
C ALA A 351 9.56 -4.46 4.36
N VAL A 352 8.73 -4.07 3.40
CA VAL A 352 9.10 -3.82 2.01
C VAL A 352 8.51 -2.48 1.60
N THR A 353 9.34 -1.59 1.04
CA THR A 353 8.90 -0.31 0.50
C THR A 353 8.72 -0.42 -1.01
N LEU A 354 7.60 0.10 -1.53
CA LEU A 354 7.25 0.08 -2.95
C LEU A 354 6.88 1.49 -3.45
N ASP A 355 7.18 1.75 -4.71
CA ASP A 355 6.90 2.99 -5.43
C ASP A 355 6.03 2.75 -6.67
N SER A 356 5.54 3.81 -7.30
CA SER A 356 4.88 3.77 -8.60
C SER A 356 5.85 3.37 -9.72
N THR A 357 5.40 2.52 -10.66
CA THR A 357 6.11 2.32 -11.95
C THR A 357 5.64 3.27 -13.04
N ASP A 358 4.38 3.72 -12.97
CA ASP A 358 3.65 4.20 -14.16
C ASP A 358 3.88 5.68 -14.48
N GLY A 359 4.57 6.44 -13.61
CA GLY A 359 4.91 7.86 -13.82
C GLY A 359 3.73 8.84 -13.85
N GLU A 360 2.48 8.34 -13.91
CA GLU A 360 1.25 9.13 -13.80
C GLU A 360 0.98 9.60 -12.35
N GLU A 361 1.93 10.30 -11.73
CA GLU A 361 1.59 11.20 -10.64
C GLU A 361 0.70 12.33 -11.18
N PRO A 362 -0.45 12.64 -10.56
CA PRO A 362 -1.23 13.81 -10.94
C PRO A 362 -0.40 15.09 -10.74
N GLU A 363 -0.40 16.02 -11.69
CA GLU A 363 0.38 17.26 -11.60
C GLU A 363 0.13 17.99 -10.25
N GLY A 364 1.19 18.13 -9.45
CA GLY A 364 1.11 18.72 -8.09
C GLY A 364 0.76 17.74 -6.96
N MET A 365 0.85 16.42 -7.18
CA MET A 365 0.59 15.38 -6.18
C MET A 365 1.70 14.33 -6.16
N SER A 366 2.76 14.59 -5.38
CA SER A 366 3.72 13.58 -4.95
C SER A 366 3.02 12.53 -4.07
N ILE A 367 3.32 11.25 -4.27
CA ILE A 367 2.70 10.17 -3.50
C ILE A 367 3.74 9.46 -2.63
N GLU A 368 3.46 9.36 -1.33
CA GLU A 368 4.29 8.63 -0.37
C GLU A 368 4.41 7.16 -0.79
N SER A 369 5.61 6.58 -0.64
CA SER A 369 5.83 5.17 -0.96
C SER A 369 4.95 4.25 -0.10
N LEU A 370 4.56 3.10 -0.65
CA LEU A 370 3.80 2.09 0.07
C LEU A 370 4.72 1.25 0.95
N VAL A 371 4.34 1.00 2.21
CA VAL A 371 4.95 -0.01 3.09
C VAL A 371 4.03 -1.22 3.16
N VAL A 372 4.61 -2.40 2.95
CA VAL A 372 3.94 -3.70 3.14
C VAL A 372 4.82 -4.54 4.06
N VAL A 373 4.24 -5.17 5.08
CA VAL A 373 4.95 -6.14 5.93
C VAL A 373 4.42 -7.54 5.68
N LEU A 374 5.34 -8.49 5.46
CA LEU A 374 5.08 -9.90 5.21
C LEU A 374 5.57 -10.75 6.39
N ASP A 375 4.78 -11.75 6.81
CA ASP A 375 5.28 -12.89 7.59
C ASP A 375 6.11 -13.80 6.66
N THR A 376 7.40 -14.00 6.97
CA THR A 376 8.37 -14.67 6.09
C THR A 376 8.23 -16.19 6.06
N VAL A 377 7.45 -16.78 6.97
CA VAL A 377 7.16 -18.22 7.00
C VAL A 377 6.06 -18.58 6.00
N THR A 378 5.06 -17.70 5.89
CA THR A 378 3.80 -17.91 5.15
C THR A 378 3.62 -17.04 3.91
N GLY A 379 4.31 -15.91 3.80
CA GLY A 379 4.09 -14.90 2.76
C GLY A 379 2.84 -14.05 2.96
N ARG A 380 2.20 -14.13 4.14
CA ARG A 380 0.99 -13.36 4.46
C ARG A 380 1.33 -11.90 4.75
N VAL A 381 0.60 -10.97 4.14
CA VAL A 381 0.61 -9.55 4.53
C VAL A 381 0.03 -9.39 5.94
N THR A 382 0.77 -8.75 6.83
CA THR A 382 0.32 -8.37 8.19
C THR A 382 0.06 -6.88 8.33
N TYR A 383 0.71 -6.03 7.53
CA TYR A 383 0.47 -4.58 7.45
C TYR A 383 0.57 -4.09 6.01
N GLU A 384 -0.29 -3.14 5.62
CA GLU A 384 -0.18 -2.36 4.38
C GLU A 384 -0.61 -0.90 4.67
N GLY A 385 0.23 0.07 4.30
CA GLY A 385 -0.03 1.49 4.51
C GLY A 385 1.07 2.39 3.97
N PHE A 386 0.79 3.67 3.72
CA PHE A 386 1.77 4.62 3.19
C PHE A 386 2.86 4.96 4.22
N MET A 387 4.06 5.25 3.74
CA MET A 387 5.25 5.56 4.54
C MET A 387 5.18 7.00 5.08
N GLN A 388 5.26 7.16 6.40
CA GLN A 388 4.94 8.42 7.09
C GLN A 388 6.21 9.19 7.48
N GLY A 389 6.73 10.04 6.58
CA GLY A 389 8.01 10.73 6.79
C GLY A 389 9.19 9.90 6.29
N ASP A 390 10.19 9.62 7.13
CA ASP A 390 11.45 8.95 6.73
C ASP A 390 11.88 7.78 7.65
N VAL A 391 11.08 7.40 8.66
CA VAL A 391 11.43 6.32 9.61
C VAL A 391 10.68 5.03 9.31
N LEU A 392 11.42 3.94 9.20
CA LEU A 392 10.89 2.58 9.06
C LEU A 392 11.73 1.59 9.88
N GLN A 393 11.26 1.18 11.05
CA GLN A 393 11.95 0.21 11.93
C GLN A 393 11.06 -0.98 12.32
N LEU A 394 11.68 -2.13 12.58
CA LEU A 394 11.02 -3.36 13.03
C LEU A 394 11.62 -3.88 14.34
N THR A 395 10.76 -4.17 15.32
CA THR A 395 11.03 -5.16 16.36
C THR A 395 10.47 -6.53 15.94
N ASP A 396 10.41 -7.51 16.84
CA ASP A 396 9.71 -8.78 16.59
C ASP A 396 8.18 -8.60 16.55
N SER A 397 7.64 -7.55 17.16
CA SER A 397 6.20 -7.40 17.43
C SER A 397 5.55 -6.12 16.90
N VAL A 398 6.33 -5.06 16.64
CA VAL A 398 5.85 -3.75 16.20
C VAL A 398 6.64 -3.22 15.00
N LEU A 399 5.92 -2.62 14.05
CA LEU A 399 6.44 -1.73 13.02
C LEU A 399 6.35 -0.28 13.50
N LEU A 400 7.48 0.43 13.52
CA LEU A 400 7.48 1.89 13.59
C LEU A 400 7.51 2.44 12.15
N ASN A 401 6.42 3.07 11.72
CA ASN A 401 6.31 3.78 10.45
C ASN A 401 6.08 5.26 10.78
N GLY A 402 7.11 6.08 10.54
CA GLY A 402 7.15 7.46 11.00
C GLY A 402 7.11 7.57 12.52
N ALA A 403 6.15 8.35 13.03
CA ALA A 403 5.86 8.52 14.44
C ALA A 403 4.70 7.63 14.95
N THR A 404 4.41 6.52 14.25
CA THR A 404 3.26 5.65 14.53
C THR A 404 3.69 4.18 14.68
N GLY A 405 3.34 3.56 15.81
CA GLY A 405 3.56 2.13 16.07
C GLY A 405 2.37 1.27 15.64
N TYR A 406 2.63 0.20 14.89
CA TYR A 406 1.64 -0.76 14.39
C TYR A 406 1.99 -2.21 14.74
N SER A 407 1.00 -2.99 15.16
CA SER A 407 1.12 -4.42 15.47
C SER A 407 1.51 -5.23 14.23
N LEU A 408 2.55 -6.07 14.35
CA LEU A 408 2.96 -7.02 13.30
C LEU A 408 2.06 -8.26 13.22
N THR A 409 1.11 -8.43 14.15
CA THR A 409 0.16 -9.55 14.17
C THR A 409 -1.05 -9.31 13.27
N ASP A 410 -1.54 -8.06 13.21
CA ASP A 410 -2.81 -7.71 12.57
C ASP A 410 -2.84 -6.33 11.89
N GLY A 411 -1.73 -5.59 11.91
CA GLY A 411 -1.61 -4.25 11.32
C GLY A 411 -2.31 -3.15 12.12
N SER A 412 -2.86 -3.45 13.30
CA SER A 412 -3.57 -2.45 14.12
C SER A 412 -2.62 -1.37 14.66
N ARG A 413 -3.09 -0.12 14.70
CA ARG A 413 -2.33 0.99 15.30
C ARG A 413 -2.34 0.85 16.82
N LEU A 414 -1.14 0.80 17.42
CA LEU A 414 -0.96 0.66 18.87
C LEU A 414 -0.86 2.03 19.55
N TRP A 415 -0.01 2.91 19.03
CA TRP A 415 0.29 4.22 19.62
C TRP A 415 0.86 5.21 18.60
N SER A 416 1.10 6.44 19.03
CA SER A 416 1.93 7.43 18.34
C SER A 416 2.83 8.18 19.34
N ILE A 417 3.91 8.71 18.79
CA ILE A 417 4.82 9.67 19.43
C ILE A 417 4.78 11.01 18.67
N ASP A 418 5.47 12.03 19.18
CA ASP A 418 5.54 13.31 18.50
C ASP A 418 6.46 13.20 17.27
N LYS A 419 6.20 13.97 16.20
CA LYS A 419 7.01 13.89 14.96
C LYS A 419 8.45 14.35 15.22
N GLU A 420 8.65 15.14 16.26
CA GLU A 420 9.91 15.64 16.78
C GLU A 420 10.77 14.54 17.46
N ASP A 421 10.18 13.47 18.03
CA ASP A 421 10.95 12.35 18.62
C ASP A 421 11.74 11.56 17.55
N VAL A 422 11.17 11.47 16.33
CA VAL A 422 11.73 10.74 15.19
C VAL A 422 12.46 11.63 14.20
N SER A 423 12.45 12.94 14.40
CA SER A 423 13.14 13.93 13.58
C SER A 423 14.61 14.04 13.96
N VAL A 424 15.45 14.42 12.99
CA VAL A 424 16.88 14.72 13.17
C VAL A 424 17.23 15.99 12.40
N SER A 425 18.46 16.50 12.58
CA SER A 425 18.97 17.65 11.81
C SER A 425 18.91 17.40 10.30
N PRO A 426 18.64 18.42 9.45
CA PRO A 426 18.49 18.25 7.99
C PRO A 426 19.68 17.61 7.27
N ASP A 427 20.88 17.69 7.85
CA ASP A 427 22.13 17.11 7.34
C ASP A 427 22.34 15.64 7.79
N THR A 428 21.31 14.99 8.33
CA THR A 428 21.34 13.63 8.90
C THR A 428 20.01 12.92 8.58
N TRP A 429 20.01 11.58 8.55
CA TRP A 429 18.80 10.76 8.37
C TRP A 429 18.50 9.96 9.63
N PRO A 430 17.22 9.78 10.00
CA PRO A 430 16.85 8.98 11.16
C PRO A 430 17.02 7.48 10.85
N TYR A 431 17.35 6.68 11.86
CA TYR A 431 17.63 5.26 11.67
C TYR A 431 16.40 4.51 11.11
N SER A 432 16.63 3.64 10.11
CA SER A 432 15.62 2.75 9.54
C SER A 432 16.23 1.38 9.26
N GLY A 433 15.61 0.31 9.76
CA GLY A 433 16.15 -1.04 9.71
C GLY A 433 15.68 -1.98 10.82
N THR A 434 16.47 -3.03 11.06
CA THR A 434 16.28 -3.98 12.16
C THR A 434 16.61 -3.32 13.50
N ALA A 435 15.69 -3.34 14.46
CA ALA A 435 15.88 -2.71 15.77
C ALA A 435 16.20 -3.76 16.89
N GLY A 436 15.89 -3.45 18.15
CA GLY A 436 15.89 -4.46 19.23
C GLY A 436 14.69 -5.42 19.11
N HIS A 437 14.69 -6.53 19.85
CA HIS A 437 13.55 -7.47 19.84
C HIS A 437 12.26 -6.82 20.37
N SER A 438 12.39 -5.75 21.17
CA SER A 438 11.28 -4.95 21.73
C SER A 438 11.65 -3.46 21.89
N THR A 439 12.60 -2.94 21.10
CA THR A 439 13.18 -1.59 21.27
C THR A 439 13.42 -0.89 19.93
N PHE A 440 13.00 0.38 19.83
CA PHE A 440 13.29 1.30 18.73
C PHE A 440 14.41 2.30 19.07
N LEU A 441 15.07 2.83 18.03
CA LEU A 441 16.15 3.82 18.13
C LEU A 441 15.70 5.19 17.57
N LEU A 442 15.70 6.22 18.41
CA LEU A 442 15.15 7.55 18.08
C LEU A 442 16.22 8.66 18.19
N GLY A 443 16.05 9.74 17.41
CA GLY A 443 16.78 11.02 17.58
C GLY A 443 18.32 10.99 17.53
N GLY A 444 18.95 9.92 17.02
CA GLY A 444 20.40 9.77 17.07
C GLY A 444 21.15 10.67 16.09
N VAL A 445 22.18 11.35 16.59
CA VAL A 445 23.08 12.21 15.79
C VAL A 445 24.52 11.68 15.93
N PRO A 446 25.16 11.22 14.85
CA PRO A 446 26.54 10.71 14.87
C PRO A 446 27.56 11.78 15.27
N ARG A 447 28.64 11.39 15.98
CA ARG A 447 29.62 12.32 16.56
C ARG A 447 31.08 11.88 16.39
N SER A 448 31.93 12.88 16.19
CA SER A 448 33.39 12.72 16.20
C SER A 448 33.91 12.46 17.63
N PRO A 449 35.17 12.03 17.82
CA PRO A 449 35.78 11.88 19.15
C PRO A 449 35.87 13.18 19.95
N GLU A 450 35.80 14.33 19.29
CA GLU A 450 35.73 15.67 19.91
C GLU A 450 34.30 16.03 20.37
N GLY A 451 33.33 15.14 20.16
CA GLY A 451 31.92 15.31 20.55
C GLY A 451 31.10 16.20 19.61
N GLN A 452 31.66 16.65 18.50
CA GLN A 452 30.96 17.46 17.50
C GLN A 452 30.09 16.56 16.59
N PRO A 453 28.95 17.06 16.07
CA PRO A 453 28.17 16.34 15.05
C PRO A 453 29.03 16.07 13.81
N ASP A 454 29.13 14.81 13.44
CA ASP A 454 29.92 14.35 12.29
C ASP A 454 29.25 13.10 11.72
N ARG A 455 28.78 13.18 10.47
CA ARG A 455 28.12 12.07 9.76
C ARG A 455 28.98 10.81 9.71
N HIS A 456 30.29 10.94 9.64
CA HIS A 456 31.22 9.79 9.57
C HIS A 456 31.80 9.43 10.96
N GLY A 457 31.26 10.05 12.02
CA GLY A 457 31.69 9.87 13.39
C GLY A 457 31.68 8.39 13.82
N PRO A 458 32.68 7.94 14.61
CA PRO A 458 32.82 6.55 15.01
C PRO A 458 31.71 6.08 15.96
N HIS A 459 30.92 6.98 16.55
CA HIS A 459 29.84 6.62 17.45
C HIS A 459 28.56 7.44 17.30
N VAL A 460 27.45 6.86 17.77
CA VAL A 460 26.13 7.49 17.84
C VAL A 460 25.50 7.20 19.20
N ALA A 461 24.86 8.20 19.81
CA ALA A 461 23.95 7.99 20.94
C ALA A 461 22.51 8.16 20.45
N TYR A 462 21.64 7.20 20.76
CA TYR A 462 20.21 7.20 20.42
C TYR A 462 19.36 7.30 21.68
N THR A 463 18.15 7.84 21.54
CA THR A 463 17.09 7.63 22.53
C THR A 463 16.40 6.30 22.24
N LEU A 464 16.61 5.31 23.10
CA LEU A 464 15.95 4.02 23.05
C LEU A 464 14.54 4.09 23.64
N MET A 465 13.59 3.41 22.99
CA MET A 465 12.19 3.39 23.39
C MET A 465 11.62 1.96 23.25
N ALA A 466 10.93 1.46 24.27
CA ALA A 466 10.31 0.14 24.23
C ALA A 466 9.06 0.11 23.33
N ASP A 467 8.88 -0.93 22.52
CA ASP A 467 7.77 -1.06 21.58
C ASP A 467 6.40 -1.23 22.25
N THR A 468 6.39 -1.84 23.43
CA THR A 468 5.21 -2.00 24.30
C THR A 468 4.75 -0.69 24.96
N SER A 469 5.60 0.35 25.06
CA SER A 469 5.24 1.61 25.71
C SER A 469 6.16 2.78 25.31
N PRO A 470 5.66 3.77 24.54
CA PRO A 470 6.43 4.95 24.14
C PRO A 470 6.69 5.96 25.26
N VAL A 471 6.29 5.65 26.51
CA VAL A 471 6.48 6.54 27.66
C VAL A 471 7.92 6.46 28.18
N THR A 472 8.53 5.26 28.18
CA THR A 472 9.88 5.05 28.70
C THR A 472 10.91 5.27 27.60
N ARG A 473 11.63 6.39 27.69
CA ARG A 473 12.81 6.72 26.88
C ARG A 473 14.08 6.56 27.73
N ARG A 474 15.19 6.07 27.15
CA ARG A 474 16.53 6.06 27.76
C ARG A 474 17.59 6.43 26.73
N GLU A 475 18.64 7.13 27.15
CA GLU A 475 19.81 7.35 26.29
C GLU A 475 20.63 6.05 26.18
N SER A 476 21.10 5.71 24.98
CA SER A 476 21.96 4.55 24.75
C SER A 476 23.38 4.79 25.25
N ALA A 477 24.14 3.70 25.43
CA ALA A 477 25.59 3.77 25.37
C ALA A 477 26.03 4.32 23.97
N PRO A 478 27.25 4.86 23.83
CA PRO A 478 27.81 5.24 22.53
C PRO A 478 27.92 4.01 21.62
N LEU A 479 26.98 3.85 20.69
CA LEU A 479 26.92 2.72 19.75
C LEU A 479 27.99 2.89 18.67
N VAL A 480 28.63 1.79 18.27
CA VAL A 480 29.73 1.77 17.29
C VAL A 480 29.18 1.92 15.87
N SER A 481 29.68 2.92 15.15
CA SER A 481 29.32 3.25 13.76
C SER A 481 29.91 2.27 12.74
N ASN A 482 29.28 2.16 11.58
CA ASN A 482 29.81 1.53 10.36
C ASN A 482 30.78 2.44 9.56
N GLY A 483 31.03 3.68 10.03
CA GLY A 483 31.77 4.71 9.30
C GLY A 483 30.92 5.54 8.33
N GLN A 484 29.60 5.36 8.33
CA GLN A 484 28.62 6.20 7.64
C GLN A 484 27.61 6.84 8.62
N GLY A 485 27.81 6.64 9.93
CA GLY A 485 26.97 7.21 10.99
C GLY A 485 25.82 6.30 11.45
N GLU A 486 25.84 5.01 11.11
CA GLU A 486 24.77 4.08 11.47
C GLU A 486 25.31 2.89 12.30
N PRO A 487 24.56 2.42 13.31
CA PRO A 487 24.90 1.21 14.05
C PRO A 487 24.55 -0.05 13.25
N VAL A 488 25.40 -1.07 13.32
CA VAL A 488 25.07 -2.42 12.83
C VAL A 488 24.38 -3.19 13.96
N ILE A 489 23.13 -3.58 13.72
CA ILE A 489 22.29 -4.35 14.64
C ILE A 489 22.10 -5.75 14.07
N SER A 490 22.33 -6.78 14.88
CA SER A 490 22.23 -8.18 14.49
C SER A 490 21.53 -8.98 15.59
N GLY A 491 20.31 -9.48 15.31
CA GLY A 491 19.50 -10.21 16.28
C GLY A 491 19.26 -9.44 17.59
N GLY A 492 18.99 -8.13 17.52
CA GLY A 492 18.78 -7.26 18.68
C GLY A 492 20.04 -6.90 19.48
N TRP A 493 21.22 -7.38 19.08
CA TRP A 493 22.52 -6.99 19.66
C TRP A 493 23.21 -5.95 18.79
N VAL A 494 23.95 -5.05 19.46
CA VAL A 494 24.71 -3.96 18.84
C VAL A 494 26.08 -3.85 19.51
N ALA A 495 27.09 -3.37 18.78
CA ALA A 495 28.37 -3.01 19.37
C ALA A 495 28.26 -1.62 20.03
N ALA A 496 28.72 -1.49 21.27
CA ALA A 496 28.79 -0.21 21.99
C ALA A 496 30.17 -0.03 22.62
N PHE A 497 30.72 1.19 22.57
CA PHE A 497 31.97 1.50 23.26
C PHE A 497 31.76 1.49 24.78
N THR A 498 32.74 1.01 25.54
CA THR A 498 32.66 0.95 27.02
C THR A 498 32.74 2.33 27.67
N GLN A 499 33.23 3.33 26.93
CA GLN A 499 33.32 4.75 27.29
C GLN A 499 33.12 5.58 26.02
N THR A 500 32.74 6.85 26.13
CA THR A 500 32.65 7.76 24.98
C THR A 500 34.02 7.89 24.29
N PRO A 501 34.13 7.69 22.96
CA PRO A 501 35.38 7.86 22.23
C PRO A 501 36.00 9.25 22.46
N THR A 502 37.25 9.27 22.93
CA THR A 502 38.07 10.48 23.04
C THR A 502 39.07 10.56 21.88
N PRO A 503 39.57 11.76 21.50
CA PRO A 503 40.54 11.89 20.42
C PRO A 503 41.82 11.07 20.71
N ILE A 504 42.31 10.37 19.69
CA ILE A 504 43.58 9.64 19.71
C ILE A 504 44.55 10.41 18.81
N ASP A 505 45.85 10.41 19.14
CA ASP A 505 46.86 10.92 18.20
C ASP A 505 47.05 9.91 17.05
N PHE A 506 46.27 10.13 15.99
CA PHE A 506 46.24 9.29 14.79
C PHE A 506 47.57 9.24 14.01
N GLN A 507 48.53 10.13 14.31
CA GLN A 507 49.87 10.10 13.70
C GLN A 507 50.87 9.24 14.48
N THR A 508 50.64 8.99 15.78
CA THR A 508 51.59 8.27 16.64
C THR A 508 51.05 6.97 17.25
N SER A 509 49.73 6.76 17.23
CA SER A 509 49.06 5.60 17.86
C SER A 509 48.02 4.93 16.95
N PRO A 510 47.91 3.58 16.96
CA PRO A 510 46.83 2.85 16.28
C PRO A 510 45.44 3.28 16.79
N THR A 511 44.46 3.39 15.89
CA THR A 511 43.20 4.09 16.19
C THR A 511 42.05 3.13 16.50
N GLY A 512 41.46 3.24 17.69
CA GLY A 512 40.27 2.48 18.10
C GLY A 512 40.07 2.45 19.62
N TRP A 513 38.85 2.14 20.05
CA TRP A 513 38.43 2.18 21.45
C TRP A 513 37.83 0.84 21.88
N ALA A 514 37.80 0.59 23.20
CA ALA A 514 37.24 -0.65 23.75
C ALA A 514 35.72 -0.71 23.55
N ALA A 515 35.23 -1.83 22.99
CA ALA A 515 33.83 -2.05 22.70
C ALA A 515 33.34 -3.41 23.21
N GLN A 516 32.03 -3.52 23.37
CA GLN A 516 31.34 -4.72 23.83
C GLN A 516 30.04 -4.91 23.03
N ALA A 517 29.63 -6.16 22.82
CA ALA A 517 28.30 -6.48 22.33
C ALA A 517 27.31 -6.32 23.48
N VAL A 518 26.22 -5.58 23.23
CA VAL A 518 25.16 -5.29 24.21
C VAL A 518 23.80 -5.51 23.55
N ASN A 519 22.86 -6.08 24.31
CA ASN A 519 21.47 -6.21 23.89
C ASN A 519 20.74 -4.86 24.01
N LEU A 520 20.07 -4.43 22.93
CA LEU A 520 19.35 -3.15 22.88
C LEU A 520 18.21 -3.08 23.90
N ASP A 521 17.52 -4.20 24.11
CA ASP A 521 16.35 -4.28 24.98
C ASP A 521 16.74 -4.18 26.47
N ALA A 522 17.88 -4.76 26.84
CA ALA A 522 18.48 -4.56 28.17
C ALA A 522 18.94 -3.12 28.39
N MET A 523 19.48 -2.46 27.35
CA MET A 523 19.90 -1.05 27.41
C MET A 523 18.69 -0.11 27.57
N ALA A 524 17.59 -0.37 26.86
CA ALA A 524 16.29 0.29 27.07
C ALA A 524 15.63 -0.07 28.41
N GLY A 525 16.03 -1.19 29.04
CA GLY A 525 15.52 -1.68 30.31
C GLY A 525 14.20 -2.43 30.20
N VAL A 526 13.97 -3.11 29.08
CA VAL A 526 12.86 -4.05 28.87
C VAL A 526 12.96 -5.18 29.91
N ALA A 527 11.85 -5.51 30.55
CA ALA A 527 11.82 -6.47 31.64
C ALA A 527 12.13 -7.89 31.13
N GLY A 528 13.17 -8.52 31.68
CA GLY A 528 13.61 -9.87 31.30
C GLY A 528 14.58 -9.94 30.10
N ALA A 529 15.00 -8.80 29.55
CA ALA A 529 16.05 -8.75 28.53
C ALA A 529 17.43 -9.16 29.10
N ASP A 530 18.34 -9.63 28.23
CA ASP A 530 19.65 -10.14 28.63
C ASP A 530 20.64 -9.00 28.92
N THR A 531 20.95 -8.79 30.20
CA THR A 531 21.90 -7.75 30.64
C THR A 531 23.37 -8.15 30.52
N SER A 532 23.67 -9.31 29.95
CA SER A 532 25.06 -9.75 29.70
C SER A 532 25.71 -8.86 28.64
N THR A 533 27.00 -8.57 28.80
CA THR A 533 27.82 -7.94 27.76
C THR A 533 29.04 -8.81 27.45
N TYR A 534 29.53 -8.71 26.22
CA TYR A 534 30.61 -9.54 25.71
C TYR A 534 31.69 -8.65 25.09
N ASP A 535 32.95 -8.81 25.53
CA ASP A 535 34.08 -7.99 25.08
C ASP A 535 34.37 -8.22 23.59
N LEU A 536 34.47 -7.12 22.83
CA LEU A 536 34.83 -7.11 21.40
C LEU A 536 36.26 -6.59 21.17
N GLY A 537 36.99 -6.28 22.25
CA GLY A 537 38.34 -5.72 22.19
C GLY A 537 38.37 -4.26 21.72
N LEU A 538 39.48 -3.87 21.10
CA LEU A 538 39.68 -2.53 20.54
C LEU A 538 39.25 -2.50 19.07
N THR A 539 38.34 -1.59 18.71
CA THR A 539 37.77 -1.48 17.36
C THR A 539 37.73 -0.02 16.87
N SER A 540 37.82 0.17 15.55
CA SER A 540 37.55 1.45 14.89
C SER A 540 36.14 1.58 14.29
N GLY A 541 35.31 0.53 14.30
CA GLY A 541 34.00 0.51 13.65
C GLY A 541 33.40 -0.89 13.44
N THR A 542 32.18 -0.98 12.93
CA THR A 542 31.53 -2.26 12.59
C THR A 542 31.72 -2.64 11.12
N ASN A 543 31.99 -3.93 10.85
CA ASN A 543 32.06 -4.49 9.51
C ASN A 543 30.64 -4.87 9.05
N SER A 544 29.96 -3.92 8.40
CA SER A 544 28.56 -4.07 7.97
C SER A 544 28.39 -5.15 6.89
N ALA A 545 29.35 -5.31 5.98
CA ALA A 545 29.33 -6.32 4.93
C ALA A 545 29.43 -7.74 5.51
N ALA A 546 30.42 -8.00 6.38
CA ALA A 546 30.56 -9.27 7.10
C ALA A 546 29.34 -9.59 7.97
N SER A 547 28.85 -8.61 8.73
CA SER A 547 27.70 -8.79 9.63
C SER A 547 26.44 -9.16 8.84
N ARG A 548 26.15 -8.48 7.72
CA ARG A 548 25.01 -8.80 6.85
C ARG A 548 25.16 -10.18 6.20
N ALA A 549 26.33 -10.51 5.67
CA ALA A 549 26.58 -11.76 4.96
C ALA A 549 26.50 -13.01 5.87
N THR A 550 26.85 -12.87 7.15
CA THR A 550 26.95 -13.98 8.10
C THR A 550 25.79 -14.04 9.10
N GLY A 551 25.09 -12.92 9.32
CA GLY A 551 24.04 -12.81 10.35
C GLY A 551 24.58 -12.75 11.77
N THR A 552 25.85 -12.37 11.94
CA THR A 552 26.54 -12.10 13.22
C THR A 552 26.73 -10.59 13.41
N LEU A 553 27.42 -10.18 14.48
CA LEU A 553 27.92 -8.81 14.68
C LEU A 553 29.45 -8.83 14.59
N THR A 554 30.02 -8.26 13.53
CA THR A 554 31.48 -8.26 13.26
C THR A 554 32.07 -6.85 13.42
N THR A 555 33.20 -6.73 14.12
CA THR A 555 33.95 -5.47 14.28
C THR A 555 35.21 -5.41 13.42
N LEU A 556 35.56 -4.20 13.00
CA LEU A 556 36.83 -3.88 12.35
C LEU A 556 37.95 -3.75 13.41
N PRO A 557 39.21 -4.09 13.10
CA PRO A 557 40.34 -3.82 14.01
C PRO A 557 40.61 -2.34 14.22
N ARG A 558 41.69 -2.04 14.95
CA ARG A 558 42.24 -0.68 14.98
C ARG A 558 42.78 -0.30 13.60
N ARG A 559 42.60 0.95 13.18
CA ARG A 559 43.28 1.45 11.96
C ARG A 559 44.79 1.46 12.16
N ALA A 560 45.52 1.23 11.07
CA ALA A 560 46.96 1.36 10.98
C ALA A 560 47.42 2.81 11.19
N GLN A 561 48.73 3.01 11.39
CA GLN A 561 49.30 4.33 11.62
C GLN A 561 49.27 5.19 10.34
N GLY A 562 48.62 6.35 10.41
CA GLY A 562 48.68 7.39 9.37
C GLY A 562 47.40 7.57 8.53
N ASP A 563 46.42 6.67 8.62
CA ASP A 563 45.18 6.78 7.85
C ASP A 563 44.15 7.72 8.49
N SER A 564 43.54 8.55 7.64
CA SER A 564 42.50 9.52 8.01
C SER A 564 41.27 8.82 8.59
N VAL A 565 40.82 9.25 9.78
CA VAL A 565 39.58 8.73 10.39
C VAL A 565 38.34 9.15 9.58
N LEU A 566 38.42 10.26 8.84
CA LEU A 566 37.31 10.92 8.13
C LEU A 566 36.77 10.11 6.94
N ASP A 567 37.59 9.23 6.35
CA ASP A 567 37.23 8.40 5.21
C ASP A 567 37.00 6.95 5.66
N ALA A 568 35.90 6.32 5.26
CA ALA A 568 35.66 4.91 5.54
C ALA A 568 36.78 4.05 4.93
N PRO A 569 37.38 3.09 5.67
CA PRO A 569 38.53 2.32 5.20
C PRO A 569 38.16 1.49 3.97
N GLN A 570 39.06 1.44 3.00
CA GLN A 570 38.83 0.85 1.68
C GLN A 570 39.59 -0.48 1.49
N SER A 571 40.50 -0.84 2.38
CA SER A 571 41.27 -2.08 2.30
C SER A 571 41.63 -2.65 3.68
N PRO A 572 41.84 -3.97 3.81
CA PRO A 572 42.39 -4.57 5.02
C PRO A 572 43.73 -3.99 5.47
N LYS A 573 44.51 -3.43 4.53
CA LYS A 573 45.82 -2.79 4.78
C LYS A 573 45.73 -1.55 5.66
N ASP A 574 44.55 -0.94 5.71
CA ASP A 574 44.24 0.27 6.48
C ASP A 574 44.04 -0.08 7.98
N PHE A 575 44.15 -1.37 8.35
CA PHE A 575 44.00 -1.91 9.70
C PHE A 575 45.26 -2.62 10.21
N GLU A 576 45.40 -2.68 11.54
CA GLU A 576 46.35 -3.57 12.19
C GLU A 576 46.14 -5.04 11.77
N GLY A 577 47.23 -5.76 11.55
CA GLY A 577 47.20 -7.16 11.15
C GLY A 577 46.88 -7.41 9.65
N ASN A 578 46.51 -6.38 8.89
CA ASN A 578 46.03 -6.48 7.50
C ASN A 578 44.73 -7.31 7.33
N THR A 579 43.80 -7.21 8.30
CA THR A 579 42.50 -7.92 8.33
C THR A 579 41.37 -6.92 8.59
N ALA A 580 40.14 -7.22 8.15
CA ALA A 580 38.93 -6.45 8.47
C ALA A 580 38.03 -7.13 9.51
N VAL A 581 38.58 -8.06 10.31
CA VAL A 581 37.89 -8.78 11.38
C VAL A 581 38.70 -8.70 12.68
N ALA A 582 38.10 -8.14 13.74
CA ALA A 582 38.69 -8.12 15.08
C ALA A 582 37.95 -9.04 16.06
N ALA A 583 36.63 -8.95 16.07
CA ALA A 583 35.76 -9.83 16.82
C ALA A 583 34.48 -10.11 16.03
N ILE A 584 33.97 -11.33 16.19
CA ILE A 584 32.71 -11.83 15.64
C ILE A 584 31.88 -12.29 16.84
N PHE A 585 30.75 -11.66 17.08
CA PHE A 585 29.77 -12.09 18.09
C PHE A 585 28.56 -12.74 17.40
N ASP A 586 28.25 -14.01 17.71
CA ASP A 586 27.01 -14.68 17.28
C ASP A 586 25.91 -14.45 18.34
N PRO A 587 24.83 -13.70 18.04
CA PRO A 587 23.69 -13.52 18.93
C PRO A 587 23.02 -14.82 19.41
N GLN A 588 23.13 -15.93 18.65
CA GLN A 588 22.47 -17.20 18.94
C GLN A 588 23.24 -18.06 19.95
N THR A 589 24.56 -18.16 19.85
CA THR A 589 25.41 -18.85 20.83
C THR A 589 25.83 -17.95 21.99
N ARG A 590 25.83 -16.63 21.78
CA ARG A 590 26.42 -15.62 22.68
C ARG A 590 27.92 -15.82 22.90
N THR A 591 28.62 -16.27 21.85
CA THR A 591 30.08 -16.43 21.84
C THR A 591 30.73 -15.32 21.02
N VAL A 592 31.86 -14.82 21.51
CA VAL A 592 32.80 -14.01 20.72
C VAL A 592 33.87 -14.94 20.14
N SER A 593 34.28 -14.68 18.91
CA SER A 593 35.35 -15.38 18.20
C SER A 593 36.21 -14.37 17.46
N HIS A 594 37.50 -14.67 17.29
CA HIS A 594 38.47 -13.81 16.61
C HIS A 594 38.83 -14.31 15.19
N SER A 595 38.16 -15.35 14.71
CA SER A 595 38.25 -15.81 13.32
C SER A 595 36.93 -16.42 12.84
N ALA A 596 36.68 -16.36 11.53
CA ALA A 596 35.52 -16.99 10.91
C ALA A 596 35.50 -18.52 11.08
N GLN A 597 36.68 -19.15 11.19
CA GLN A 597 36.86 -20.57 11.45
C GLN A 597 36.41 -20.98 12.86
N GLU A 598 36.74 -20.16 13.86
CA GLU A 598 36.31 -20.35 15.25
C GLU A 598 34.79 -20.13 15.40
N ALA A 599 34.25 -19.11 14.72
CA ALA A 599 32.81 -18.85 14.65
C ALA A 599 32.03 -19.90 13.83
N GLY A 600 32.70 -20.74 13.04
CA GLY A 600 32.07 -21.72 12.14
C GLY A 600 31.32 -21.11 10.96
N ILE A 601 31.60 -19.84 10.61
CA ILE A 601 30.91 -19.08 9.56
C ILE A 601 31.72 -19.02 8.27
N LEU A 602 31.13 -18.45 7.22
CA LEU A 602 31.76 -18.35 5.91
C LEU A 602 32.80 -17.22 5.89
N SER A 603 34.02 -17.51 5.44
CA SER A 603 35.10 -16.54 5.32
C SER A 603 35.41 -16.17 3.86
N TYR A 604 35.16 -17.09 2.93
CA TYR A 604 35.55 -16.98 1.53
C TYR A 604 34.54 -17.66 0.61
N ALA A 605 34.23 -17.00 -0.51
CA ALA A 605 33.67 -17.64 -1.69
C ALA A 605 34.37 -17.08 -2.95
N GLY A 606 34.65 -17.91 -3.94
CA GLY A 606 35.39 -17.48 -5.14
C GLY A 606 35.20 -18.37 -6.36
N LEU A 607 34.95 -17.78 -7.52
CA LEU A 607 34.80 -18.49 -8.80
C LEU A 607 36.12 -18.50 -9.59
N THR A 608 36.76 -19.67 -9.67
CA THR A 608 37.94 -19.92 -10.51
C THR A 608 37.53 -20.56 -11.84
N ARG A 609 38.45 -20.66 -12.80
CA ARG A 609 38.22 -21.44 -14.04
C ARG A 609 38.40 -22.92 -13.74
N ALA A 610 37.55 -23.78 -14.29
CA ALA A 610 37.70 -25.24 -14.20
C ALA A 610 38.98 -25.70 -14.90
N GLU A 611 39.69 -26.69 -14.34
CA GLU A 611 40.89 -27.26 -14.96
C GLU A 611 40.55 -28.09 -16.21
N SER A 612 39.35 -28.66 -16.27
CA SER A 612 38.83 -29.43 -17.40
C SER A 612 37.64 -28.72 -18.07
N GLY A 613 37.87 -28.17 -19.27
CA GLY A 613 36.84 -27.54 -20.10
C GLY A 613 36.72 -26.02 -19.93
N GLY A 614 35.64 -25.45 -20.45
CA GLY A 614 35.40 -24.00 -20.49
C GLY A 614 34.60 -23.42 -19.31
N GLY A 615 34.37 -24.21 -18.26
CA GLY A 615 33.56 -23.85 -17.10
C GLY A 615 34.31 -23.04 -16.03
N GLY A 616 33.59 -22.73 -14.96
CA GLY A 616 34.15 -22.25 -13.69
C GLY A 616 33.94 -23.27 -12.57
N VAL A 617 34.65 -23.08 -11.46
CA VAL A 617 34.44 -23.81 -10.21
C VAL A 617 34.25 -22.79 -9.10
N LEU A 618 33.07 -22.81 -8.46
CA LEU A 618 32.77 -21.98 -7.31
C LEU A 618 33.31 -22.67 -6.05
N SER A 619 34.33 -22.07 -5.43
CA SER A 619 35.03 -22.56 -4.25
C SER A 619 34.59 -21.78 -3.01
N VAL A 620 34.25 -22.47 -1.91
CA VAL A 620 33.60 -21.89 -0.72
C VAL A 620 34.26 -22.43 0.56
N SER A 621 34.67 -21.56 1.50
CA SER A 621 35.37 -21.99 2.72
C SER A 621 35.17 -21.08 3.94
N SER A 622 35.63 -21.59 5.10
CA SER A 622 35.55 -20.97 6.44
C SER A 622 36.95 -20.55 6.98
N GLY A 623 38.00 -20.72 6.17
CA GLY A 623 39.40 -20.49 6.58
C GLY A 623 40.34 -21.47 5.88
N GLU A 624 40.70 -22.55 6.58
CA GLU A 624 41.77 -23.47 6.15
C GLU A 624 41.32 -24.85 5.64
N ARG A 625 40.03 -25.18 5.68
CA ARG A 625 39.54 -26.45 5.09
C ARG A 625 39.64 -26.42 3.56
N THR A 626 39.87 -27.59 2.96
CA THR A 626 39.68 -27.81 1.51
C THR A 626 38.33 -27.19 1.07
N PRO A 627 38.33 -26.21 0.15
CA PRO A 627 37.09 -25.52 -0.22
C PRO A 627 36.04 -26.49 -0.75
N THR A 628 34.78 -26.24 -0.40
CA THR A 628 33.64 -26.85 -1.09
C THR A 628 33.62 -26.33 -2.51
N THR A 629 33.59 -27.23 -3.50
CA THR A 629 33.57 -26.87 -4.92
C THR A 629 32.21 -27.19 -5.55
N VAL A 630 31.76 -26.30 -6.44
CA VAL A 630 30.55 -26.48 -7.24
C VAL A 630 30.86 -26.11 -8.70
N ASP A 631 30.59 -27.03 -9.63
CA ASP A 631 30.81 -26.79 -11.06
C ASP A 631 29.85 -25.74 -11.60
N VAL A 632 30.40 -24.76 -12.33
CA VAL A 632 29.65 -23.69 -12.98
C VAL A 632 29.77 -23.85 -14.50
N PRO A 633 28.68 -24.20 -15.21
CA PRO A 633 28.74 -24.45 -16.65
C PRO A 633 29.28 -23.29 -17.47
N ALA A 634 30.02 -23.60 -18.54
CA ALA A 634 30.57 -22.61 -19.47
C ALA A 634 29.47 -21.66 -19.97
N GLY A 635 29.75 -20.35 -19.94
CA GLY A 635 28.79 -19.31 -20.33
C GLY A 635 27.76 -18.92 -19.26
N SER A 636 27.82 -19.48 -18.04
CA SER A 636 26.94 -19.06 -16.93
C SER A 636 27.23 -17.66 -16.36
N THR A 637 28.39 -17.08 -16.70
CA THR A 637 28.79 -15.71 -16.31
C THR A 637 29.26 -14.95 -17.55
N TYR A 638 28.86 -13.69 -17.69
CA TYR A 638 29.38 -12.81 -18.73
C TYR A 638 30.88 -12.51 -18.55
N TYR A 639 31.30 -12.32 -17.30
CA TYR A 639 32.70 -12.13 -16.95
C TYR A 639 33.40 -13.47 -16.80
N ALA A 640 34.67 -13.54 -17.22
CA ALA A 640 35.49 -14.73 -17.02
C ALA A 640 35.75 -14.98 -15.52
N PRO A 641 35.73 -16.25 -15.06
CA PRO A 641 36.16 -16.61 -13.71
C PRO A 641 37.56 -16.10 -13.37
N GLY A 642 37.77 -15.70 -12.11
CA GLY A 642 38.97 -15.01 -11.65
C GLY A 642 38.68 -13.94 -10.58
N THR A 643 39.65 -13.07 -10.33
CA THR A 643 39.73 -12.18 -9.13
C THR A 643 38.57 -11.20 -8.90
N ARG A 644 37.63 -11.02 -9.84
CA ARG A 644 36.41 -10.20 -9.65
C ARG A 644 35.20 -10.96 -9.12
N HIS A 645 35.26 -12.29 -9.12
CA HIS A 645 34.23 -13.16 -8.56
C HIS A 645 34.70 -13.73 -7.22
N VAL A 646 35.11 -12.86 -6.30
CA VAL A 646 35.59 -13.24 -4.97
C VAL A 646 34.83 -12.41 -3.95
N TRP A 647 34.38 -13.07 -2.89
CA TRP A 647 33.86 -12.46 -1.68
C TRP A 647 34.68 -12.97 -0.49
N THR A 648 35.02 -12.06 0.43
CA THR A 648 35.68 -12.38 1.69
C THR A 648 35.03 -11.64 2.84
N ILE A 649 34.99 -12.26 4.03
CA ILE A 649 34.64 -11.58 5.28
C ILE A 649 35.60 -10.40 5.58
N GLU A 650 36.81 -10.48 5.03
CA GLU A 650 37.86 -9.47 5.07
C GLU A 650 37.61 -8.23 4.19
N ASP A 651 36.55 -8.13 3.38
CA ASP A 651 36.31 -6.91 2.59
C ASP A 651 35.44 -5.90 3.38
N PRO A 652 35.97 -4.75 3.84
CA PRO A 652 35.19 -3.74 4.54
C PRO A 652 34.33 -2.90 3.58
N SER A 653 34.56 -2.96 2.26
CA SER A 653 33.96 -2.03 1.30
C SER A 653 32.51 -2.43 0.94
N PRO A 654 31.51 -1.55 1.16
CA PRO A 654 30.16 -1.78 0.66
C PRO A 654 30.04 -1.58 -0.87
N SER A 655 31.09 -1.07 -1.54
CA SER A 655 30.94 -0.30 -2.78
C SER A 655 31.93 -0.67 -3.90
N SER A 656 31.95 -1.95 -4.32
CA SER A 656 32.72 -2.39 -5.50
C SER A 656 31.96 -3.24 -6.53
N ASN A 657 30.63 -3.44 -6.38
CA ASN A 657 29.81 -4.36 -7.19
C ASN A 657 30.50 -5.73 -7.40
N PRO A 658 30.81 -6.48 -6.33
CA PRO A 658 31.46 -7.78 -6.46
C PRO A 658 30.54 -8.71 -7.26
N LEU A 659 31.10 -9.48 -8.18
CA LEU A 659 30.33 -10.43 -9.02
C LEU A 659 29.89 -11.69 -8.23
N LEU A 660 30.18 -11.70 -6.92
CA LEU A 660 29.85 -12.72 -5.95
C LEU A 660 29.53 -12.05 -4.61
N THR A 661 28.41 -12.40 -3.99
CA THR A 661 28.11 -12.08 -2.58
C THR A 661 27.61 -13.33 -1.87
N THR A 662 27.52 -13.29 -0.54
CA THR A 662 27.10 -14.43 0.28
C THR A 662 26.09 -14.01 1.34
N LEU A 663 25.21 -14.92 1.74
CA LEU A 663 24.20 -14.66 2.77
C LEU A 663 23.84 -15.93 3.54
N SER A 664 24.10 -15.95 4.85
CA SER A 664 23.69 -17.05 5.73
C SER A 664 22.23 -16.90 6.14
N THR A 665 21.39 -17.83 5.70
CA THR A 665 19.95 -17.86 5.99
C THR A 665 19.57 -19.11 6.80
N PRO A 666 18.44 -19.11 7.51
CA PRO A 666 17.89 -20.32 8.13
C PRO A 666 17.84 -21.52 7.15
N GLY A 667 18.61 -22.56 7.46
CA GLY A 667 18.70 -23.81 6.70
C GLY A 667 19.72 -23.85 5.55
N THR A 668 20.16 -22.71 5.01
CA THR A 668 21.15 -22.67 3.91
C THR A 668 21.96 -21.39 3.91
N THR A 669 23.26 -21.50 3.63
CA THR A 669 24.07 -20.36 3.22
C THR A 669 23.96 -20.22 1.71
N LEU A 670 23.78 -19.00 1.24
CA LEU A 670 23.69 -18.67 -0.17
C LEU A 670 25.02 -18.12 -0.67
N VAL A 671 25.33 -18.45 -1.91
CA VAL A 671 26.26 -17.68 -2.74
C VAL A 671 25.48 -17.13 -3.92
N ILE A 672 25.58 -15.83 -4.15
CA ILE A 672 24.81 -15.08 -5.15
C ILE A 672 25.82 -14.55 -6.18
N MET A 673 25.71 -15.00 -7.43
CA MET A 673 26.67 -14.74 -8.49
C MET A 673 26.03 -13.91 -9.61
N ALA A 674 26.64 -12.78 -9.98
CA ALA A 674 26.15 -11.95 -11.08
C ALA A 674 26.42 -12.64 -12.44
N THR A 675 25.39 -12.79 -13.28
CA THR A 675 25.50 -13.51 -14.55
C THR A 675 25.53 -12.59 -15.78
N GLY A 676 24.94 -11.40 -15.68
CA GLY A 676 24.78 -10.45 -16.79
C GLY A 676 25.99 -9.50 -17.04
N PRO A 677 25.92 -8.69 -18.12
CA PRO A 677 27.03 -7.87 -18.57
C PRO A 677 27.27 -6.56 -17.79
N ASP A 678 26.22 -5.91 -17.32
CA ASP A 678 26.26 -4.48 -16.99
C ASP A 678 26.20 -4.21 -15.48
N LYS A 679 26.72 -3.06 -15.07
CA LYS A 679 26.45 -2.47 -13.75
C LYS A 679 24.99 -2.01 -13.70
N GLY A 680 24.08 -2.96 -13.49
CA GLY A 680 22.63 -2.78 -13.63
C GLY A 680 21.92 -3.96 -14.31
N SER A 681 22.63 -4.98 -14.80
CA SER A 681 21.97 -6.23 -15.20
C SER A 681 21.57 -7.03 -13.97
N HIS A 682 20.32 -6.91 -13.55
CA HIS A 682 19.72 -7.58 -12.38
C HIS A 682 19.53 -9.10 -12.54
N SER A 683 20.45 -9.78 -13.24
CA SER A 683 20.42 -11.24 -13.44
C SER A 683 21.54 -11.89 -12.64
N PHE A 684 21.15 -12.82 -11.77
CA PHE A 684 22.05 -13.53 -10.86
C PHE A 684 21.69 -15.02 -10.80
N ARG A 685 22.67 -15.85 -10.45
CA ARG A 685 22.45 -17.23 -10.03
C ARG A 685 22.67 -17.33 -8.53
N ILE A 686 21.68 -17.85 -7.80
CA ILE A 686 21.85 -18.25 -6.40
C ILE A 686 22.24 -19.71 -6.35
N PHE A 687 23.19 -20.05 -5.48
CA PHE A 687 23.53 -21.42 -5.08
C PHE A 687 23.18 -21.60 -3.60
N GLY A 688 22.39 -22.63 -3.26
CA GLY A 688 22.08 -22.99 -1.88
C GLY A 688 23.02 -24.06 -1.36
N ILE A 689 23.82 -23.72 -0.35
CA ILE A 689 24.74 -24.62 0.35
C ILE A 689 24.16 -24.92 1.73
N SER A 690 23.65 -26.15 1.88
CA SER A 690 23.10 -26.65 3.14
C SER A 690 24.18 -26.80 4.21
N GLY A 691 23.76 -26.84 5.48
CA GLY A 691 24.62 -27.31 6.57
C GLY A 691 25.07 -28.75 6.31
N ALA A 692 26.34 -29.06 6.60
CA ALA A 692 26.82 -30.43 6.59
C ALA A 692 26.17 -31.22 7.74
N SER A 693 25.61 -32.38 7.43
CA SER A 693 25.13 -33.35 8.43
C SER A 693 26.31 -33.89 9.26
N SER A 694 26.16 -33.89 10.58
CA SER A 694 27.08 -34.47 11.56
C SER A 694 27.03 -36.00 11.59
#